data_AF-A0A8J6MJA6-F1
#
_entry.id   AF-A0A8J6MJA6-F1
#
_cell.length_a   1.000
_cell.length_b   1.000
_cell.length_c   1.000
_cell.angle_alpha   90.00
_cell.angle_beta   90.00
_cell.angle_gamma   90.00
#
_symmetry.space_group_name_H-M   'P 1'
#
loop_
_entity.id
_entity.type
_entity.pdbx_description
1 polymer ?
#
loop_
_entity_poly.entity_id
_entity_poly.type
_entity_poly.pdbx_seq_one_letter_code
_entity_poly.pdbx_strand_id
1 'polypeptide(L)'
;MQKRKINKFLTKRNAEQGSVGGAFVVALGALGLVGFYLSNTVTNTQSQIKAARGRTFQEAAVNGGISNFAVFKSLMTPMLTDTGPATAREPFLYAADYFAQNWSLNQNTVHFNTTDLAVPGVGQTISLKSARSPLITLEGAAAIFRGDNHQTNSDNPSNFTHSTVKIVKANISPTSPFYRESVVISASDTVQVVENGQTLTKQTTPIFAEIHLPAPRPSDVKLYAVKIGDEANPIDLMKSGLGTASAPLAAGTYKFQLATAGVALNGVIEINGVPLPLGVVGDHKFNNIMAPLGIIGETQPIRLGNIATTTISTTSSAAGTTLGQTVTRAADGCGFDVNDNQSVTYGGASGASSSITTVDSGANQVKISAWVNRVDMTNTMDEYPIDLIVYASDGSNSVAGTSTVQNTAPLTVAPMCADKCNNISETMVRSNLPSDHQAYYAWMDDTLTNPDPTYNDVLASEATANKQQQLNQPGFNLKGRICLSRDAMAKKIFDTFGLPPSKAEKQRTDEYYAMLPDGKNWYQEVAEPLERYVYYAQPTCERTGIGARGSKCGCFAADTRIQMANGELKPASEIRQGDLVWNPKSHKSQAVKEVIAGPEKIPMIEVKTASRSLTITNGHPFLTKKGLIQAKTLRMGDILIDGSEETVVTSVTPVSHYNGEQEPEVWNFVLEGSDDADDHYVNANGVMTGDLFLQRELAQEAE
;
A
#
# COMPACT_ATOMS: atom_id res chain seq x y z
N MET A 1 33.84 -1.31 -56.24
CA MET A 1 35.31 -1.44 -56.49
C MET A 1 35.73 -2.70 -57.27
N GLN A 2 34.86 -3.66 -57.57
CA GLN A 2 35.24 -4.94 -58.24
C GLN A 2 35.14 -4.96 -59.78
N LYS A 3 34.50 -3.96 -60.43
CA LYS A 3 34.31 -3.93 -61.89
C LYS A 3 35.54 -3.49 -62.72
N ARG A 4 36.62 -3.01 -62.09
CA ARG A 4 37.80 -2.47 -62.81
C ARG A 4 38.93 -3.47 -63.09
N LYS A 5 38.85 -4.72 -62.63
CA LYS A 5 39.92 -5.73 -62.86
C LYS A 5 39.65 -6.72 -63.99
N ILE A 6 38.44 -6.77 -64.54
CA ILE A 6 38.08 -7.75 -65.60
C ILE A 6 38.48 -7.28 -67.01
N ASN A 7 38.59 -5.97 -67.25
CA ASN A 7 38.91 -5.44 -68.59
C ASN A 7 40.39 -5.50 -69.00
N LYS A 8 41.29 -6.03 -68.16
CA LYS A 8 42.74 -6.12 -68.50
C LYS A 8 43.16 -7.47 -69.07
N PHE A 9 42.25 -8.43 -69.22
CA PHE A 9 42.56 -9.79 -69.66
C PHE A 9 42.20 -10.13 -71.12
N LEU A 10 41.63 -9.21 -71.89
CA LEU A 10 41.08 -9.51 -73.22
C LEU A 10 41.82 -8.91 -74.44
N THR A 11 43.00 -8.30 -74.28
CA THR A 11 43.73 -7.67 -75.40
C THR A 11 45.12 -8.25 -75.66
N LYS A 12 45.23 -9.58 -75.75
CA LYS A 12 46.38 -10.20 -76.43
C LYS A 12 45.96 -11.50 -77.09
N ARG A 13 45.64 -11.42 -78.38
CA ARG A 13 45.46 -12.58 -79.25
C ARG A 13 46.16 -12.28 -80.57
N ASN A 14 47.14 -13.12 -80.90
CA ASN A 14 47.49 -13.55 -82.26
C ASN A 14 48.65 -14.56 -82.14
N ALA A 15 48.29 -15.85 -82.18
CA ALA A 15 49.06 -16.95 -82.76
C ALA A 15 48.20 -18.21 -82.57
N GLU A 16 47.55 -18.63 -83.65
CA GLU A 16 46.76 -19.86 -83.71
C GLU A 16 47.70 -21.07 -83.76
N GLN A 17 47.59 -21.98 -82.80
CA GLN A 17 47.58 -23.42 -83.07
C GLN A 17 46.50 -24.06 -82.20
N GLY A 18 45.63 -24.82 -82.86
CA GLY A 18 44.40 -25.36 -82.30
C GLY A 18 44.66 -26.31 -81.13
N SER A 19 44.25 -25.88 -79.94
CA SER A 19 44.00 -26.77 -78.82
C SER A 19 42.50 -26.95 -78.70
N VAL A 20 41.98 -28.00 -79.35
CA VAL A 20 40.62 -28.51 -79.11
C VAL A 20 40.42 -28.82 -77.62
N GLY A 21 41.51 -29.14 -76.90
CA GLY A 21 41.52 -29.29 -75.44
C GLY A 21 41.21 -28.00 -74.67
N GLY A 22 41.64 -26.83 -75.16
CA GLY A 22 41.38 -25.54 -74.49
C GLY A 22 39.90 -25.16 -74.52
N ALA A 23 39.23 -25.37 -75.65
CA ALA A 23 37.79 -25.12 -75.77
C ALA A 23 36.98 -26.09 -74.89
N PHE A 24 37.41 -27.35 -74.78
CA PHE A 24 36.75 -28.35 -73.93
C PHE A 24 36.91 -28.05 -72.43
N VAL A 25 38.08 -27.62 -71.99
CA VAL A 25 38.32 -27.22 -70.58
C VAL A 25 37.54 -25.96 -70.21
N VAL A 26 37.42 -24.98 -71.13
CA VAL A 26 36.60 -23.79 -70.91
C VAL A 26 35.11 -24.14 -70.87
N ALA A 27 34.63 -25.05 -71.72
CA ALA A 27 33.24 -25.52 -71.69
C ALA A 27 32.90 -26.29 -70.40
N LEU A 28 33.80 -27.16 -69.92
CA LEU A 28 33.64 -27.85 -68.63
C LEU A 28 33.67 -26.89 -67.44
N GLY A 29 34.55 -25.88 -67.47
CA GLY A 29 34.59 -24.82 -66.47
C GLY A 29 33.30 -23.99 -66.44
N ALA A 30 32.73 -23.67 -67.61
CA ALA A 30 31.46 -22.96 -67.72
C ALA A 30 30.28 -23.79 -67.17
N LEU A 31 30.23 -25.10 -67.46
CA LEU A 31 29.22 -26.00 -66.91
C LEU A 31 29.34 -26.16 -65.39
N GLY A 32 30.57 -26.22 -64.86
CA GLY A 32 30.81 -26.25 -63.41
C GLY A 32 30.33 -24.99 -62.70
N LEU A 33 30.56 -23.80 -63.30
CA LEU A 33 30.05 -22.53 -62.76
C LEU A 33 28.53 -22.43 -62.81
N VAL A 34 27.89 -22.93 -63.87
CA VAL A 34 26.43 -23.01 -63.97
C VAL A 34 25.87 -23.98 -62.93
N GLY A 35 26.49 -25.15 -62.73
CA GLY A 35 26.11 -26.11 -61.70
C GLY A 35 26.22 -25.55 -60.28
N PHE A 36 27.32 -24.84 -59.98
CA PHE A 36 27.50 -24.16 -58.70
C PHE A 36 26.48 -23.03 -58.50
N TYR A 37 26.22 -22.23 -59.53
CA TYR A 37 25.22 -21.17 -59.48
C TYR A 37 23.80 -21.72 -59.26
N LEU A 38 23.42 -22.77 -59.96
CA LEU A 38 22.11 -23.43 -59.80
C LEU A 38 22.00 -24.08 -58.41
N SER A 39 23.03 -24.77 -57.94
CA SER A 39 23.06 -25.36 -56.59
C SER A 39 22.89 -24.28 -55.51
N ASN A 40 23.65 -23.18 -55.62
CA ASN A 40 23.55 -22.05 -54.69
C ASN A 40 22.18 -21.33 -54.78
N THR A 41 21.58 -21.28 -55.97
CA THR A 41 20.23 -20.71 -56.14
C THR A 41 19.17 -21.61 -55.50
N VAL A 42 19.27 -22.94 -55.67
CA VAL A 42 18.34 -23.90 -55.05
C VAL A 42 18.44 -23.85 -53.52
N THR A 43 19.64 -23.82 -52.94
CA THR A 43 19.82 -23.71 -51.49
C THR A 43 19.29 -22.39 -50.94
N ASN A 44 19.53 -21.28 -51.63
CA ASN A 44 18.99 -19.97 -51.24
C ASN A 44 17.46 -19.94 -51.32
N THR A 45 16.85 -20.46 -52.39
CA THR A 45 15.38 -20.56 -52.52
C THR A 45 14.78 -21.47 -51.46
N GLN A 46 15.40 -22.62 -51.17
CA GLN A 46 14.97 -23.52 -50.09
C GLN A 46 15.04 -22.84 -48.72
N SER A 47 16.11 -22.08 -48.45
CA SER A 47 16.25 -21.30 -47.22
C SER A 47 15.18 -20.21 -47.11
N GLN A 48 14.89 -19.48 -48.19
CA GLN A 48 13.84 -18.47 -48.23
C GLN A 48 12.44 -19.07 -48.06
N ILE A 49 12.15 -20.22 -48.68
CA ILE A 49 10.88 -20.95 -48.49
C ILE A 49 10.76 -21.42 -47.04
N LYS A 50 11.83 -21.98 -46.45
CA LYS A 50 11.84 -22.39 -45.04
C LYS A 50 11.60 -21.21 -44.10
N ALA A 51 12.22 -20.06 -44.37
CA ALA A 51 12.02 -18.83 -43.61
C ALA A 51 10.61 -18.23 -43.78
N ALA A 52 10.06 -18.25 -45.01
CA ALA A 52 8.69 -17.81 -45.28
C ALA A 52 7.66 -18.71 -44.58
N ARG A 53 7.82 -20.04 -44.67
CA ARG A 53 7.01 -21.02 -43.94
C ARG A 53 7.11 -20.78 -42.43
N GLY A 54 8.32 -20.56 -41.91
CA GLY A 54 8.54 -20.22 -40.49
C GLY A 54 7.76 -18.98 -40.04
N ARG A 55 7.72 -17.92 -40.87
CA ARG A 55 6.92 -16.72 -40.61
C ARG A 55 5.42 -17.00 -40.63
N THR A 56 4.91 -17.72 -41.62
CA THR A 56 3.49 -18.12 -41.68
C THR A 56 3.09 -18.98 -40.47
N PHE A 57 3.98 -19.86 -39.98
CA PHE A 57 3.73 -20.62 -38.76
C PHE A 57 3.71 -19.74 -37.52
N GLN A 58 4.63 -18.78 -37.43
CA GLN A 58 4.66 -17.83 -36.32
C GLN A 58 3.40 -16.96 -36.32
N GLU A 59 2.95 -16.47 -37.48
CA GLU A 59 1.70 -15.70 -37.62
C GLU A 59 0.47 -16.54 -37.26
N ALA A 60 0.38 -17.78 -37.75
CA ALA A 60 -0.72 -18.68 -37.41
C ALA A 60 -0.76 -19.01 -35.92
N ALA A 61 0.40 -19.25 -35.31
CA ALA A 61 0.51 -19.46 -33.87
C ALA A 61 0.07 -18.22 -33.10
N VAL A 62 0.55 -17.03 -33.48
CA VAL A 62 0.18 -15.74 -32.86
C VAL A 62 -1.33 -15.51 -32.93
N ASN A 63 -1.94 -15.71 -34.10
CA ASN A 63 -3.39 -15.57 -34.28
C ASN A 63 -4.18 -16.59 -33.43
N GLY A 64 -3.71 -17.84 -33.36
CA GLY A 64 -4.28 -18.86 -32.47
C GLY A 64 -4.17 -18.47 -30.99
N GLY A 65 -3.02 -17.93 -30.58
CA GLY A 65 -2.78 -17.39 -29.24
C GLY A 65 -3.74 -16.26 -28.89
N ILE A 66 -3.91 -15.28 -29.77
CA ILE A 66 -4.85 -14.15 -29.58
C ILE A 66 -6.28 -14.66 -29.43
N SER A 67 -6.71 -15.62 -30.25
CA SER A 67 -8.02 -16.26 -30.12
C SER A 67 -8.20 -16.92 -28.73
N ASN A 68 -7.20 -17.68 -28.27
CA ASN A 68 -7.21 -18.31 -26.94
C ASN A 68 -7.32 -17.27 -25.82
N PHE A 69 -6.59 -16.17 -25.92
CA PHE A 69 -6.63 -15.07 -24.94
C PHE A 69 -7.99 -14.38 -24.92
N ALA A 70 -8.60 -14.17 -26.08
CA ALA A 70 -9.94 -13.60 -26.19
C ALA A 70 -10.99 -14.50 -25.53
N VAL A 71 -10.95 -15.82 -25.78
CA VAL A 71 -11.83 -16.79 -25.12
C VAL A 71 -11.60 -16.77 -23.62
N PHE A 72 -10.35 -16.87 -23.17
CA PHE A 72 -10.02 -16.84 -21.74
C PHE A 72 -10.54 -15.57 -21.06
N LYS A 73 -10.32 -14.40 -21.65
CA LYS A 73 -10.84 -13.13 -21.14
C LYS A 73 -12.37 -13.14 -21.06
N SER A 74 -13.05 -13.66 -22.08
CA SER A 74 -14.52 -13.73 -22.09
C SER A 74 -15.06 -14.62 -20.96
N LEU A 75 -14.36 -15.72 -20.63
CA LEU A 75 -14.76 -16.61 -19.54
C LEU A 75 -14.56 -15.99 -18.16
N MET A 76 -13.59 -15.09 -18.00
CA MET A 76 -13.32 -14.35 -16.76
C MET A 76 -14.17 -13.07 -16.63
N THR A 77 -14.91 -12.68 -17.67
CA THR A 77 -15.73 -11.47 -17.68
C THR A 77 -17.11 -11.77 -17.11
N PRO A 78 -17.64 -10.96 -16.16
CA PRO A 78 -18.99 -11.17 -15.61
C PRO A 78 -20.09 -11.13 -16.69
N MET A 79 -20.89 -12.19 -16.78
CA MET A 79 -22.02 -12.33 -17.70
C MET A 79 -23.33 -12.37 -16.92
N LEU A 80 -24.43 -11.94 -17.53
CA LEU A 80 -25.76 -12.07 -16.92
C LEU A 80 -26.07 -13.55 -16.68
N THR A 81 -26.59 -13.87 -15.50
CA THR A 81 -26.98 -15.24 -15.15
C THR A 81 -28.48 -15.45 -15.33
N ASP A 82 -28.89 -16.62 -15.85
CA ASP A 82 -30.30 -16.91 -16.13
C ASP A 82 -31.15 -17.13 -14.87
N THR A 83 -30.52 -17.34 -13.71
CA THR A 83 -31.19 -17.73 -12.46
C THR A 83 -31.00 -16.73 -11.32
N GLY A 84 -30.25 -15.64 -11.54
CA GLY A 84 -30.07 -14.55 -10.57
C GLY A 84 -31.08 -13.41 -10.75
N PRO A 85 -31.08 -12.40 -9.84
CA PRO A 85 -31.71 -11.11 -10.12
C PRO A 85 -31.22 -10.59 -11.48
N ALA A 86 -32.05 -9.85 -12.23
CA ALA A 86 -31.70 -9.34 -13.57
C ALA A 86 -30.41 -8.48 -13.65
N THR A 87 -29.82 -8.15 -12.50
CA THR A 87 -28.58 -7.38 -12.33
C THR A 87 -27.38 -8.25 -11.94
N ALA A 88 -27.56 -9.51 -11.56
CA ALA A 88 -26.48 -10.39 -11.15
C ALA A 88 -25.62 -10.77 -12.37
N ARG A 89 -24.33 -10.46 -12.27
CA ARG A 89 -23.33 -10.77 -13.29
C ARG A 89 -22.23 -11.59 -12.68
N GLU A 90 -22.00 -12.79 -13.21
CA GLU A 90 -20.99 -13.72 -12.75
C GLU A 90 -20.16 -14.25 -13.92
N PRO A 91 -18.84 -14.38 -13.78
CA PRO A 91 -18.01 -15.00 -14.79
C PRO A 91 -18.13 -16.54 -14.77
N PHE A 92 -17.79 -17.16 -15.89
CA PHE A 92 -17.72 -18.62 -16.01
C PHE A 92 -16.50 -19.19 -15.27
N LEU A 93 -15.35 -18.50 -15.36
CA LEU A 93 -14.14 -18.81 -14.61
C LEU A 93 -13.88 -17.72 -13.58
N TYR A 94 -13.45 -18.13 -12.39
CA TYR A 94 -13.08 -17.21 -11.33
C TYR A 94 -11.94 -17.78 -10.50
N ALA A 95 -11.21 -16.92 -9.80
CA ALA A 95 -10.15 -17.39 -8.90
C ALA A 95 -10.76 -18.14 -7.71
N ALA A 96 -10.20 -19.30 -7.39
CA ALA A 96 -10.59 -20.07 -6.21
C ALA A 96 -10.33 -19.28 -4.91
N ASP A 97 -9.31 -18.43 -4.95
CA ASP A 97 -8.98 -17.46 -3.92
C ASP A 97 -8.29 -16.26 -4.61
N TYR A 98 -8.92 -15.09 -4.55
CA TYR A 98 -8.41 -13.84 -5.14
C TYR A 98 -7.20 -13.28 -4.38
N PHE A 99 -7.01 -13.68 -3.12
CA PHE A 99 -5.92 -13.24 -2.24
C PHE A 99 -4.71 -14.19 -2.25
N ALA A 100 -4.89 -15.44 -2.69
CA ALA A 100 -3.82 -16.43 -2.75
C ALA A 100 -2.63 -15.97 -3.62
N GLN A 101 -1.42 -16.39 -3.23
CA GLN A 101 -0.22 -16.20 -4.07
C GLN A 101 -0.25 -17.13 -5.29
N ASN A 102 -0.68 -18.37 -5.09
CA ASN A 102 -0.83 -19.36 -6.14
C ASN A 102 -2.28 -19.38 -6.63
N TRP A 103 -2.56 -18.63 -7.68
CA TRP A 103 -3.90 -18.59 -8.28
C TRP A 103 -4.25 -19.91 -8.97
N SER A 104 -5.36 -20.50 -8.56
CA SER A 104 -6.09 -21.53 -9.29
C SER A 104 -7.45 -20.98 -9.70
N LEU A 105 -7.97 -21.46 -10.84
CA LEU A 105 -9.29 -21.06 -11.32
C LEU A 105 -10.32 -22.16 -11.05
N ASN A 106 -11.45 -21.76 -10.47
CA ASN A 106 -12.67 -22.54 -10.35
C ASN A 106 -13.61 -22.27 -11.52
N GLN A 107 -14.50 -23.21 -11.76
CA GLN A 107 -15.58 -23.11 -12.74
C GLN A 107 -16.90 -22.78 -12.04
N ASN A 108 -17.67 -21.86 -12.61
CA ASN A 108 -19.03 -21.58 -12.17
C ASN A 108 -19.98 -22.61 -12.82
N THR A 109 -20.26 -23.69 -12.10
CA THR A 109 -21.16 -24.76 -12.57
C THR A 109 -22.62 -24.47 -12.29
N VAL A 110 -22.95 -23.39 -11.56
CA VAL A 110 -24.32 -23.07 -11.16
C VAL A 110 -25.11 -22.52 -12.35
N HIS A 111 -24.46 -21.71 -13.19
CA HIS A 111 -25.15 -20.98 -14.26
C HIS A 111 -24.78 -21.43 -15.67
N PHE A 112 -23.76 -22.27 -15.83
CA PHE A 112 -23.25 -22.64 -17.14
C PHE A 112 -23.13 -24.15 -17.32
N ASN A 113 -23.81 -24.68 -18.35
CA ASN A 113 -23.73 -26.09 -18.69
C ASN A 113 -22.36 -26.40 -19.33
N THR A 114 -21.63 -27.32 -18.72
CA THR A 114 -20.19 -27.50 -18.93
C THR A 114 -19.83 -28.47 -20.06
N THR A 115 -20.81 -29.05 -20.76
CA THR A 115 -20.58 -30.08 -21.78
C THR A 115 -19.66 -29.61 -22.91
N ASP A 116 -19.64 -28.31 -23.22
CA ASP A 116 -18.80 -27.76 -24.28
C ASP A 116 -17.47 -27.17 -23.83
N LEU A 117 -17.35 -26.84 -22.54
CA LEU A 117 -16.16 -26.32 -21.87
C LEU A 117 -15.73 -27.33 -20.81
N ALA A 118 -15.32 -28.51 -21.26
CA ALA A 118 -14.59 -29.43 -20.40
C ALA A 118 -13.26 -28.75 -20.05
N VAL A 119 -13.20 -28.19 -18.84
CA VAL A 119 -11.96 -27.71 -18.21
C VAL A 119 -11.49 -28.83 -17.27
N PRO A 120 -10.81 -29.89 -17.79
CA PRO A 120 -10.31 -30.95 -16.93
C PRO A 120 -9.23 -30.38 -16.00
N GLY A 121 -9.52 -30.36 -14.70
CA GLY A 121 -8.62 -29.86 -13.67
C GLY A 121 -8.80 -28.37 -13.39
N VAL A 122 -9.50 -28.07 -12.30
CA VAL A 122 -9.40 -26.79 -11.58
C VAL A 122 -7.94 -26.60 -11.16
N GLY A 123 -7.32 -25.47 -11.52
CA GLY A 123 -5.87 -25.29 -11.34
C GLY A 123 -5.29 -24.14 -12.17
N GLN A 124 -3.98 -24.20 -12.45
CA GLN A 124 -3.29 -23.19 -13.28
C GLN A 124 -3.40 -23.47 -14.79
N THR A 125 -3.86 -24.65 -15.21
CA THR A 125 -3.90 -25.05 -16.63
C THR A 125 -5.32 -25.40 -17.03
N ILE A 126 -5.79 -24.80 -18.12
CA ILE A 126 -7.15 -24.92 -18.64
C ILE A 126 -7.09 -25.37 -20.10
N SER A 127 -7.94 -26.33 -20.48
CA SER A 127 -8.18 -26.70 -21.88
C SER A 127 -9.36 -25.88 -22.41
N LEU A 128 -9.13 -25.08 -23.44
CA LEU A 128 -10.14 -24.27 -24.12
C LEU A 128 -10.41 -24.85 -25.51
N LYS A 129 -11.68 -24.94 -25.90
CA LYS A 129 -12.03 -25.10 -27.32
C LYS A 129 -11.91 -23.72 -27.98
N SER A 130 -10.94 -23.54 -28.86
CA SER A 130 -10.77 -22.31 -29.63
C SER A 130 -10.82 -22.60 -31.13
N ALA A 131 -11.33 -21.65 -31.91
CA ALA A 131 -11.39 -21.81 -33.35
C ALA A 131 -9.98 -21.80 -33.95
N ARG A 132 -9.72 -22.68 -34.91
CA ARG A 132 -8.45 -22.71 -35.65
C ARG A 132 -8.25 -21.41 -36.44
N SER A 133 -7.05 -20.85 -36.40
CA SER A 133 -6.61 -19.85 -37.40
C SER A 133 -6.77 -20.46 -38.80
N PRO A 134 -7.36 -19.76 -39.80
CA PRO A 134 -7.58 -18.31 -39.90
C PRO A 134 -9.01 -17.82 -39.60
N LEU A 135 -9.86 -18.62 -38.94
CA LEU A 135 -11.31 -18.35 -38.86
C LEU A 135 -11.70 -17.10 -38.05
N ILE A 136 -10.81 -16.59 -37.19
CA ILE A 136 -11.04 -15.36 -36.44
C ILE A 136 -10.15 -14.27 -37.03
N THR A 137 -10.79 -13.28 -37.64
CA THR A 137 -10.10 -12.06 -38.08
C THR A 137 -9.61 -11.27 -36.87
N LEU A 138 -8.58 -10.44 -37.04
CA LEU A 138 -8.09 -9.53 -35.99
C LEU A 138 -9.22 -8.64 -35.43
N GLU A 139 -10.16 -8.25 -36.29
CA GLU A 139 -11.35 -7.48 -35.91
C GLU A 139 -12.31 -8.26 -35.02
N GLY A 140 -12.57 -9.54 -35.34
CA GLY A 140 -13.37 -10.44 -34.50
C GLY A 140 -12.74 -10.67 -33.13
N ALA A 141 -11.42 -10.82 -33.06
CA ALA A 141 -10.70 -10.88 -31.79
C ALA A 141 -10.83 -9.57 -31.00
N ALA A 142 -10.63 -8.41 -31.65
CA ALA A 142 -10.74 -7.11 -31.01
C ALA A 142 -12.16 -6.84 -30.44
N ALA A 143 -13.21 -7.25 -31.15
CA ALA A 143 -14.59 -7.17 -30.68
C ALA A 143 -14.81 -7.97 -29.39
N ILE A 144 -14.25 -9.19 -29.29
CA ILE A 144 -14.32 -10.00 -28.07
C ILE A 144 -13.55 -9.33 -26.93
N PHE A 145 -12.36 -8.75 -27.20
CA PHE A 145 -11.58 -8.03 -26.19
C PHE A 145 -12.30 -6.80 -25.63
N ARG A 146 -13.15 -6.15 -26.42
CA ARG A 146 -14.00 -5.03 -25.97
C ARG A 146 -15.29 -5.47 -25.26
N GLY A 147 -15.65 -6.75 -25.35
CA GLY A 147 -16.90 -7.29 -24.81
C GLY A 147 -18.09 -7.18 -25.77
N ASP A 148 -17.85 -6.86 -27.05
CA ASP A 148 -18.90 -6.64 -28.05
C ASP A 148 -19.51 -7.95 -28.58
N ASN A 149 -18.80 -9.09 -28.49
CA ASN A 149 -19.20 -10.39 -29.05
C ASN A 149 -18.74 -11.58 -28.18
N HIS A 150 -19.42 -12.73 -28.34
CA HIS A 150 -19.05 -14.01 -27.72
C HIS A 150 -18.71 -15.06 -28.78
N GLN A 151 -17.57 -15.75 -28.61
CA GLN A 151 -17.02 -16.66 -29.61
C GLN A 151 -17.75 -18.03 -29.69
N THR A 152 -18.70 -18.29 -28.80
CA THR A 152 -19.33 -19.60 -28.61
C THR A 152 -20.37 -19.97 -29.67
N ASN A 153 -20.79 -19.06 -30.54
CA ASN A 153 -21.89 -19.28 -31.51
C ASN A 153 -21.45 -19.74 -32.92
N SER A 154 -20.30 -20.38 -33.08
CA SER A 154 -19.93 -21.00 -34.37
C SER A 154 -20.54 -22.40 -34.47
N ASP A 155 -21.56 -22.58 -35.31
CA ASP A 155 -22.33 -23.81 -35.51
C ASP A 155 -21.54 -25.03 -36.05
N ASN A 156 -20.25 -24.88 -36.39
CA ASN A 156 -19.45 -25.99 -36.91
C ASN A 156 -18.41 -26.50 -35.87
N PRO A 157 -18.73 -27.56 -35.10
CA PRO A 157 -17.83 -28.11 -34.08
C PRO A 157 -16.50 -28.66 -34.64
N SER A 158 -16.41 -28.95 -35.94
CA SER A 158 -15.17 -29.44 -36.57
C SER A 158 -14.07 -28.37 -36.70
N ASN A 159 -14.42 -27.10 -36.51
CA ASN A 159 -13.49 -25.97 -36.63
C ASN A 159 -12.73 -25.63 -35.34
N PHE A 160 -13.02 -26.33 -34.24
CA PHE A 160 -12.40 -26.09 -32.95
C PHE A 160 -11.23 -27.03 -32.69
N THR A 161 -10.21 -26.50 -32.02
CA THR A 161 -9.10 -27.25 -31.45
C THR A 161 -9.06 -27.04 -29.95
N HIS A 162 -8.67 -28.08 -29.23
CA HIS A 162 -8.34 -27.95 -27.81
C HIS A 162 -6.98 -27.25 -27.70
N SER A 163 -7.01 -26.00 -27.25
CA SER A 163 -5.83 -25.24 -26.88
C SER A 163 -5.64 -25.30 -25.38
N THR A 164 -4.39 -25.41 -24.93
CA THR A 164 -4.07 -25.34 -23.51
C THR A 164 -3.63 -23.92 -23.17
N VAL A 165 -4.30 -23.32 -22.19
CA VAL A 165 -3.93 -22.05 -21.58
C VAL A 165 -3.45 -22.31 -20.17
N LYS A 166 -2.30 -21.74 -19.79
CA LYS A 166 -1.74 -21.87 -18.45
C LYS A 166 -1.51 -20.49 -17.83
N ILE A 167 -1.97 -20.28 -16.60
CA ILE A 167 -1.59 -19.12 -15.79
C ILE A 167 -0.12 -19.29 -15.38
N VAL A 168 0.70 -18.35 -15.82
CA VAL A 168 2.14 -18.30 -15.54
C VAL A 168 2.41 -17.46 -14.30
N LYS A 169 1.70 -16.34 -14.17
CA LYS A 169 1.88 -15.37 -13.10
C LYS A 169 0.58 -14.59 -12.87
N ALA A 170 0.26 -14.27 -11.62
CA ALA A 170 -0.75 -13.26 -11.28
C ALA A 170 -0.01 -11.99 -10.85
N ASN A 171 -0.29 -10.86 -11.49
CA ASN A 171 0.32 -9.58 -11.15
C ASN A 171 -0.53 -8.90 -10.06
N ILE A 172 0.15 -8.47 -9.02
CA ILE A 172 -0.45 -7.73 -7.90
C ILE A 172 -0.64 -6.27 -8.34
N SER A 173 -1.78 -5.68 -8.00
CA SER A 173 -2.01 -4.27 -8.28
C SER A 173 -1.04 -3.39 -7.49
N PRO A 174 -0.44 -2.35 -8.10
CA PRO A 174 0.48 -1.46 -7.40
C PRO A 174 -0.21 -0.64 -6.31
N THR A 175 -1.53 -0.45 -6.41
CA THR A 175 -2.34 0.27 -5.41
C THR A 175 -2.98 -0.65 -4.38
N SER A 176 -3.08 -1.96 -4.66
CA SER A 176 -3.64 -2.93 -3.74
C SER A 176 -2.88 -4.26 -3.72
N PRO A 177 -2.24 -4.60 -2.59
CA PRO A 177 -1.41 -5.80 -2.44
C PRO A 177 -2.23 -7.10 -2.45
N PHE A 178 -3.52 -6.98 -2.14
CA PHE A 178 -4.47 -8.07 -2.05
C PHE A 178 -5.17 -8.32 -3.38
N TYR A 179 -5.08 -7.38 -4.32
CA TYR A 179 -5.72 -7.47 -5.63
C TYR A 179 -4.76 -8.01 -6.67
N ARG A 180 -5.22 -8.96 -7.49
CA ARG A 180 -4.57 -9.26 -8.76
C ARG A 180 -5.29 -8.54 -9.89
N GLU A 181 -4.68 -7.47 -10.37
CA GLU A 181 -5.25 -6.67 -11.45
C GLU A 181 -5.12 -7.34 -12.82
N SER A 182 -4.19 -8.27 -12.96
CA SER A 182 -3.99 -9.01 -14.20
C SER A 182 -3.36 -10.38 -13.97
N VAL A 183 -3.50 -11.26 -14.95
CA VAL A 183 -2.82 -12.55 -15.02
C VAL A 183 -2.05 -12.67 -16.33
N VAL A 184 -0.80 -13.13 -16.24
CA VAL A 184 0.00 -13.54 -17.40
C VAL A 184 -0.33 -14.99 -17.70
N ILE A 185 -0.86 -15.22 -18.89
CA ILE A 185 -1.20 -16.55 -19.38
C ILE A 185 -0.31 -16.94 -20.55
N SER A 186 0.06 -18.22 -20.63
CA SER A 186 0.68 -18.81 -21.81
C SER A 186 -0.33 -19.66 -22.55
N ALA A 187 -0.57 -19.38 -23.83
CA ALA A 187 -1.30 -20.26 -24.72
C ALA A 187 -0.29 -21.03 -25.59
N SER A 188 -0.47 -22.34 -25.69
CA SER A 188 0.33 -23.18 -26.57
C SER A 188 -0.58 -23.85 -27.59
N ASP A 189 -0.42 -23.49 -28.86
CA ASP A 189 -1.03 -24.22 -29.96
C ASP A 189 0.01 -25.13 -30.61
N THR A 190 -0.44 -26.30 -31.04
CA THR A 190 0.38 -27.23 -31.77
C THR A 190 0.02 -27.19 -33.24
N VAL A 191 0.87 -26.55 -34.03
CA VAL A 191 0.73 -26.58 -35.48
C VAL A 191 1.41 -27.83 -36.02
N GLN A 192 0.64 -28.68 -36.72
CA GLN A 192 1.17 -29.81 -37.47
C GLN A 192 1.39 -29.41 -38.92
N VAL A 193 2.63 -29.55 -39.39
CA VAL A 193 2.96 -29.36 -40.81
C VAL A 193 2.79 -30.69 -41.52
N VAL A 194 1.79 -30.79 -42.40
CA VAL A 194 1.59 -31.97 -43.25
C VAL A 194 2.09 -31.64 -44.66
N GLU A 195 3.13 -32.34 -45.12
CA GLU A 195 3.64 -32.24 -46.50
C GLU A 195 3.51 -33.63 -47.13
N ASN A 196 2.81 -33.73 -48.27
CA ASN A 196 2.53 -35.01 -48.95
C ASN A 196 1.85 -36.07 -48.07
N GLY A 197 0.97 -35.65 -47.15
CA GLY A 197 0.27 -36.57 -46.24
C GLY A 197 1.09 -37.08 -45.06
N GLN A 198 2.36 -36.64 -44.91
CA GLN A 198 3.20 -36.96 -43.76
C GLN A 198 3.37 -35.73 -42.85
N THR A 199 3.16 -35.92 -41.54
CA THR A 199 3.42 -34.90 -40.51
C THR A 199 4.92 -34.73 -40.34
N LEU A 200 5.47 -33.64 -40.89
CA LEU A 200 6.92 -33.40 -40.89
C LEU A 200 7.45 -32.85 -39.58
N THR A 201 6.70 -31.95 -38.93
CA THR A 201 7.15 -31.30 -37.69
C THR A 201 5.95 -30.86 -36.86
N LYS A 202 6.03 -31.14 -35.56
CA LYS A 202 5.11 -30.65 -34.54
C LYS A 202 5.86 -29.56 -33.77
N GLN A 203 5.53 -28.29 -34.02
CA GLN A 203 6.12 -27.17 -33.29
C GLN A 203 5.07 -26.57 -32.38
N THR A 204 5.42 -26.46 -31.09
CA THR A 204 4.60 -25.83 -30.07
C THR A 204 5.33 -24.58 -29.62
N THR A 205 4.77 -23.40 -29.90
CA THR A 205 5.36 -22.12 -29.48
C THR A 205 4.44 -21.50 -28.44
N PRO A 206 4.89 -21.36 -27.17
CA PRO A 206 4.10 -20.66 -26.17
C PRO A 206 4.05 -19.17 -26.50
N ILE A 207 2.86 -18.60 -26.48
CA ILE A 207 2.64 -17.17 -26.59
C ILE A 207 2.13 -16.69 -25.25
N PHE A 208 2.59 -15.53 -24.81
CA PHE A 208 2.23 -14.95 -23.53
C PHE A 208 1.35 -13.72 -23.75
N ALA A 209 0.33 -13.55 -22.91
CA ALA A 209 -0.43 -12.33 -22.82
C ALA A 209 -0.76 -12.02 -21.36
N GLU A 210 -0.84 -10.73 -21.08
CA GLU A 210 -1.35 -10.21 -19.82
C GLU A 210 -2.82 -9.86 -19.99
N ILE A 211 -3.67 -10.46 -19.16
CA ILE A 211 -5.12 -10.26 -19.17
C ILE A 211 -5.50 -9.51 -17.90
N HIS A 212 -5.92 -8.25 -18.06
CA HIS A 212 -6.49 -7.48 -16.96
C HIS A 212 -7.81 -8.10 -16.51
N LEU A 213 -7.96 -8.21 -15.20
CA LEU A 213 -9.12 -8.77 -14.54
C LEU A 213 -9.99 -7.63 -14.00
N PRO A 214 -11.32 -7.71 -14.11
CA PRO A 214 -12.17 -6.79 -13.37
C PRO A 214 -12.02 -7.07 -11.87
N ALA A 215 -12.01 -6.01 -11.08
CA ALA A 215 -11.99 -6.15 -9.63
C ALA A 215 -13.31 -6.76 -9.15
N PRO A 216 -13.25 -7.86 -8.36
CA PRO A 216 -14.45 -8.49 -7.88
C PRO A 216 -15.23 -7.53 -6.97
N ARG A 217 -16.55 -7.66 -6.97
CA ARG A 217 -17.44 -6.85 -6.13
C ARG A 217 -18.06 -7.74 -5.05
N PRO A 218 -18.18 -7.24 -3.81
CA PRO A 218 -19.00 -7.90 -2.80
C PRO A 218 -20.46 -7.93 -3.26
N SER A 219 -21.19 -8.97 -2.87
CA SER A 219 -22.61 -9.14 -3.15
C SER A 219 -23.38 -9.35 -1.84
N ASP A 220 -24.69 -9.10 -1.86
CA ASP A 220 -25.60 -9.35 -0.73
C ASP A 220 -25.10 -8.77 0.62
N VAL A 221 -24.62 -7.51 0.60
CA VAL A 221 -24.15 -6.82 1.82
C VAL A 221 -25.33 -6.63 2.78
N LYS A 222 -25.16 -7.12 4.01
CA LYS A 222 -26.17 -7.06 5.08
C LYS A 222 -25.56 -6.55 6.37
N LEU A 223 -26.38 -5.79 7.10
CA LEU A 223 -26.04 -5.32 8.44
C LEU A 223 -27.00 -5.95 9.44
N TYR A 224 -26.45 -6.69 10.40
CA TYR A 224 -27.21 -7.32 11.47
C TYR A 224 -27.00 -6.58 12.79
N ALA A 225 -28.07 -6.43 13.57
CA ALA A 225 -27.98 -6.10 14.99
C ALA A 225 -28.25 -7.35 15.83
N VAL A 226 -27.32 -7.69 16.72
CA VAL A 226 -27.41 -8.85 17.61
C VAL A 226 -27.50 -8.36 19.04
N LYS A 227 -28.63 -8.59 19.70
CA LYS A 227 -28.81 -8.23 21.10
C LYS A 227 -28.05 -9.23 21.98
N ILE A 228 -27.22 -8.75 22.89
CA ILE A 228 -26.52 -9.61 23.86
C ILE A 228 -27.56 -10.34 24.74
N GLY A 229 -27.48 -11.66 24.79
CA GLY A 229 -28.46 -12.54 25.42
C GLY A 229 -29.59 -13.03 24.50
N ASP A 230 -29.60 -12.63 23.23
CA ASP A 230 -30.52 -13.13 22.18
C ASP A 230 -29.75 -13.39 20.87
N GLU A 231 -28.55 -13.99 20.97
CA GLU A 231 -27.66 -14.20 19.82
C GLU A 231 -28.23 -15.17 18.77
N ALA A 232 -29.23 -15.97 19.12
CA ALA A 232 -29.90 -16.89 18.22
C ALA A 232 -30.78 -16.19 17.17
N ASN A 233 -31.14 -14.92 17.40
CA ASN A 233 -32.08 -14.16 16.57
C ASN A 233 -31.45 -12.84 16.07
N PRO A 234 -30.41 -12.88 15.22
CA PRO A 234 -29.84 -11.68 14.64
C PRO A 234 -30.87 -10.92 13.80
N ILE A 235 -30.99 -9.61 14.02
CA ILE A 235 -31.95 -8.75 13.32
C ILE A 235 -31.30 -8.21 12.04
N ASP A 236 -31.80 -8.62 10.87
CA ASP A 236 -31.40 -8.04 9.58
C ASP A 236 -31.98 -6.61 9.47
N LEU A 237 -31.15 -5.59 9.70
CA LEU A 237 -31.58 -4.20 9.71
C LEU A 237 -32.02 -3.72 8.32
N MET A 238 -31.55 -4.37 7.25
CA MET A 238 -31.89 -3.99 5.87
C MET A 238 -33.27 -4.48 5.44
N LYS A 239 -33.75 -5.60 6.01
CA LYS A 239 -35.04 -6.20 5.65
C LYS A 239 -36.16 -5.87 6.62
N SER A 240 -35.85 -5.72 7.90
CA SER A 240 -36.86 -5.67 8.95
C SER A 240 -37.55 -4.31 9.10
N GLY A 241 -36.93 -3.23 8.61
CA GLY A 241 -37.35 -1.87 8.95
C GLY A 241 -37.16 -1.52 10.43
N LEU A 242 -36.58 -2.42 11.24
CA LEU A 242 -36.24 -2.20 12.64
C LEU A 242 -35.01 -1.31 12.76
N GLY A 243 -34.94 -0.53 13.83
CA GLY A 243 -33.96 0.55 13.95
C GLY A 243 -34.30 1.76 13.08
N THR A 244 -35.59 1.98 12.79
CA THR A 244 -36.10 3.22 12.19
C THR A 244 -36.98 3.98 13.18
N ALA A 245 -37.38 5.21 12.86
CA ALA A 245 -38.27 6.00 13.71
C ALA A 245 -39.60 5.29 13.98
N SER A 246 -40.13 4.57 12.99
CA SER A 246 -41.39 3.83 13.07
C SER A 246 -41.28 2.48 13.77
N ALA A 247 -40.07 1.94 13.91
CA ALA A 247 -39.82 0.64 14.53
C ALA A 247 -38.45 0.66 15.24
N PRO A 248 -38.33 1.33 16.39
CA PRO A 248 -37.08 1.45 17.14
C PRO A 248 -36.56 0.07 17.59
N LEU A 249 -35.24 -0.04 17.78
CA LEU A 249 -34.68 -1.18 18.51
C LEU A 249 -35.03 -1.06 20.00
N ALA A 250 -35.32 -2.19 20.64
CA ALA A 250 -35.52 -2.21 22.08
C ALA A 250 -34.23 -1.79 22.81
N ALA A 251 -34.35 -1.14 23.96
CA ALA A 251 -33.17 -0.85 24.79
C ALA A 251 -32.40 -2.14 25.15
N GLY A 252 -31.06 -2.03 25.18
CA GLY A 252 -30.18 -3.16 25.47
C GLY A 252 -28.78 -2.99 24.89
N THR A 253 -27.94 -4.00 25.09
CA THR A 253 -26.58 -4.03 24.51
C THR A 253 -26.60 -4.83 23.22
N TYR A 254 -26.01 -4.29 22.17
CA TYR A 254 -25.99 -4.85 20.82
C TYR A 254 -24.58 -4.98 20.27
N LYS A 255 -24.33 -6.01 19.48
CA LYS A 255 -23.22 -6.05 18.52
C LYS A 255 -23.78 -5.82 17.13
N PHE A 256 -23.06 -5.06 16.32
CA PHE A 256 -23.39 -4.93 14.91
C PHE A 256 -22.47 -5.82 14.09
N GLN A 257 -23.05 -6.68 13.25
CA GLN A 257 -22.32 -7.60 12.41
C GLN A 257 -22.49 -7.18 10.95
N LEU A 258 -21.38 -7.01 10.23
CA LEU A 258 -21.42 -6.77 8.80
C LEU A 258 -21.21 -8.09 8.08
N ALA A 259 -22.10 -8.40 7.13
CA ALA A 259 -22.07 -9.63 6.38
C ALA A 259 -22.09 -9.34 4.87
N THR A 260 -21.48 -10.23 4.09
CA THR A 260 -21.51 -10.16 2.64
C THR A 260 -21.31 -11.55 2.04
N ALA A 261 -21.69 -11.71 0.78
CA ALA A 261 -21.27 -12.78 -0.10
C ALA A 261 -20.21 -12.27 -1.10
N GLY A 262 -19.54 -13.18 -1.79
CA GLY A 262 -18.51 -12.85 -2.77
C GLY A 262 -17.18 -12.39 -2.15
N VAL A 263 -16.41 -11.58 -2.90
CA VAL A 263 -15.08 -11.17 -2.48
C VAL A 263 -15.14 -9.85 -1.71
N ALA A 264 -14.60 -9.85 -0.49
CA ALA A 264 -14.49 -8.67 0.36
C ALA A 264 -13.14 -8.66 1.06
N LEU A 265 -12.50 -7.49 1.12
CA LEU A 265 -11.23 -7.33 1.85
C LEU A 265 -11.48 -7.11 3.34
N ASN A 266 -12.32 -6.13 3.66
CA ASN A 266 -12.77 -5.80 4.99
C ASN A 266 -14.07 -5.00 4.92
N GLY A 267 -14.64 -4.71 6.09
CA GLY A 267 -15.79 -3.87 6.29
C GLY A 267 -15.48 -2.70 7.20
N VAL A 268 -16.36 -1.71 7.22
CA VAL A 268 -16.36 -0.66 8.24
C VAL A 268 -17.81 -0.41 8.66
N ILE A 269 -18.03 -0.29 9.96
CA ILE A 269 -19.28 0.25 10.51
C ILE A 269 -18.93 1.58 11.17
N GLU A 270 -19.51 2.66 10.69
CA GLU A 270 -19.43 3.96 11.31
C GLU A 270 -20.61 4.19 12.25
N ILE A 271 -20.32 4.63 13.47
CA ILE A 271 -21.35 4.91 14.49
C ILE A 271 -21.15 6.34 14.95
N ASN A 272 -22.13 7.21 14.67
CA ASN A 272 -22.09 8.64 14.95
C ASN A 272 -20.80 9.33 14.42
N GLY A 273 -20.36 9.02 13.20
CA GLY A 273 -19.14 9.60 12.63
C GLY A 273 -17.86 8.86 12.98
N VAL A 274 -17.90 7.84 13.85
CA VAL A 274 -16.70 7.10 14.28
C VAL A 274 -16.59 5.79 13.50
N PRO A 275 -15.61 5.64 12.59
CA PRO A 275 -15.43 4.42 11.81
C PRO A 275 -14.86 3.30 12.68
N LEU A 276 -15.52 2.15 12.65
CA LEU A 276 -15.10 0.91 13.31
C LEU A 276 -14.74 -0.11 12.21
N PRO A 277 -13.46 -0.28 11.88
CA PRO A 277 -13.04 -1.26 10.87
C PRO A 277 -13.35 -2.68 11.36
N LEU A 278 -13.95 -3.48 10.49
CA LEU A 278 -14.35 -4.86 10.73
C LEU A 278 -13.63 -5.81 9.77
N GLY A 279 -12.98 -6.82 10.33
CA GLY A 279 -12.18 -7.77 9.58
C GLY A 279 -10.84 -7.15 9.13
N VAL A 280 -9.73 -7.85 9.40
CA VAL A 280 -8.40 -7.52 8.85
C VAL A 280 -7.60 -8.83 8.71
N VAL A 281 -7.00 -9.00 7.53
CA VAL A 281 -5.94 -9.94 7.07
C VAL A 281 -5.80 -11.27 7.83
N GLY A 282 -6.44 -12.31 7.29
CA GLY A 282 -6.39 -13.71 7.74
C GLY A 282 -7.31 -14.59 6.88
N ASP A 283 -7.35 -15.91 7.13
CA ASP A 283 -8.13 -16.92 6.41
C ASP A 283 -9.66 -16.65 6.49
N HIS A 284 -10.15 -15.71 5.69
CA HIS A 284 -11.55 -15.33 5.64
C HIS A 284 -12.24 -15.97 4.44
N LYS A 285 -13.50 -16.38 4.65
CA LYS A 285 -14.30 -17.13 3.66
C LYS A 285 -14.67 -16.31 2.42
N PHE A 286 -14.50 -14.99 2.45
CA PHE A 286 -14.85 -14.03 1.39
C PHE A 286 -13.73 -13.86 0.36
N ASN A 287 -13.11 -14.96 -0.04
CA ASN A 287 -11.93 -14.97 -0.90
C ASN A 287 -12.25 -15.25 -2.38
N ASN A 288 -13.48 -15.59 -2.72
CA ASN A 288 -13.90 -15.83 -4.10
C ASN A 288 -15.32 -15.32 -4.36
N ILE A 289 -15.65 -15.08 -5.63
CA ILE A 289 -16.95 -14.49 -6.00
C ILE A 289 -18.16 -15.38 -5.66
N MET A 290 -17.94 -16.68 -5.45
CA MET A 290 -18.96 -17.65 -5.04
C MET A 290 -18.97 -17.88 -3.52
N ALA A 291 -18.20 -17.10 -2.76
CA ALA A 291 -18.20 -17.18 -1.31
C ALA A 291 -19.64 -16.94 -0.80
N PRO A 292 -20.18 -17.85 0.04
CA PRO A 292 -21.53 -17.70 0.56
C PRO A 292 -21.60 -16.49 1.49
N LEU A 293 -22.83 -16.02 1.73
CA LEU A 293 -23.10 -15.00 2.73
C LEU A 293 -22.53 -15.42 4.09
N GLY A 294 -21.73 -14.55 4.69
CA GLY A 294 -21.16 -14.75 6.02
C GLY A 294 -20.79 -13.43 6.69
N ILE A 295 -20.45 -13.50 7.97
CA ILE A 295 -20.03 -12.34 8.77
C ILE A 295 -18.57 -11.98 8.46
N ILE A 296 -18.33 -10.75 8.00
CA ILE A 296 -16.99 -10.15 7.81
C ILE A 296 -16.36 -9.83 9.16
N GLY A 297 -17.16 -9.26 10.07
CA GLY A 297 -16.75 -8.93 11.43
C GLY A 297 -17.90 -8.38 12.25
N GLU A 298 -17.64 -8.13 13.52
CA GLU A 298 -18.60 -7.58 14.46
C GLU A 298 -17.99 -6.47 15.33
N THR A 299 -18.80 -5.48 15.71
CA THR A 299 -18.36 -4.43 16.63
C THR A 299 -18.21 -4.98 18.05
N GLN A 300 -17.50 -4.22 18.91
CA GLN A 300 -17.65 -4.40 20.35
C GLN A 300 -19.11 -4.17 20.76
N PRO A 301 -19.57 -4.72 21.90
CA PRO A 301 -20.92 -4.49 22.38
C PRO A 301 -21.17 -3.00 22.67
N ILE A 302 -22.27 -2.46 22.15
CA ILE A 302 -22.69 -1.07 22.26
C ILE A 302 -24.05 -1.05 22.96
N ARG A 303 -24.15 -0.27 24.02
CA ARG A 303 -25.40 -0.11 24.74
C ARG A 303 -26.28 0.94 24.07
N LEU A 304 -27.48 0.55 23.65
CA LEU A 304 -28.53 1.42 23.12
C LEU A 304 -29.63 1.62 24.15
N GLY A 305 -30.16 2.85 24.22
CA GLY A 305 -31.19 3.26 25.17
C GLY A 305 -30.63 3.84 26.48
N ASN A 306 -31.52 4.46 27.28
CA ASN A 306 -31.12 5.28 28.43
C ASN A 306 -30.30 4.49 29.45
N ILE A 307 -29.05 4.92 29.64
CA ILE A 307 -28.36 4.75 30.91
C ILE A 307 -28.98 5.81 31.81
N ALA A 308 -29.89 5.43 32.68
CA ALA A 308 -30.31 6.31 33.77
C ALA A 308 -29.06 6.53 34.65
N THR A 309 -28.28 7.55 34.32
CA THR A 309 -27.13 7.96 35.12
C THR A 309 -27.69 8.79 36.26
N THR A 310 -28.09 8.13 37.35
CA THR A 310 -28.54 8.83 38.55
C THR A 310 -27.34 9.54 39.17
N THR A 311 -27.14 10.80 38.80
CA THR A 311 -26.13 11.66 39.42
C THR A 311 -26.72 12.19 40.71
N ILE A 312 -26.42 11.55 41.84
CA ILE A 312 -26.83 12.04 43.17
C ILE A 312 -25.89 13.19 43.52
N SER A 313 -26.37 14.42 43.35
CA SER A 313 -25.68 15.61 43.84
C SER A 313 -26.20 15.95 45.23
N THR A 314 -25.45 15.66 46.28
CA THR A 314 -25.75 16.13 47.64
C THR A 314 -25.10 17.48 47.87
N THR A 315 -25.90 18.55 47.95
CA THR A 315 -25.45 19.84 48.44
C THR A 315 -25.74 19.94 49.93
N SER A 316 -24.69 19.93 50.77
CA SER A 316 -24.81 20.28 52.18
C SER A 316 -24.49 21.77 52.36
N SER A 317 -25.48 22.55 52.80
CA SER A 317 -25.29 23.95 53.19
C SER A 317 -24.93 24.04 54.67
N ALA A 318 -23.70 23.70 55.03
CA ALA A 318 -23.13 24.16 56.29
C ALA A 318 -22.38 25.48 56.03
N ALA A 319 -22.69 26.50 56.84
CA ALA A 319 -22.16 27.85 56.68
C ALA A 319 -20.62 27.86 56.63
N GLY A 320 -20.08 28.27 55.47
CA GLY A 320 -18.66 28.58 55.31
C GLY A 320 -17.77 27.39 54.96
N THR A 321 -17.91 26.85 53.74
CA THR A 321 -16.87 26.42 52.78
C THR A 321 -17.51 25.44 51.80
N THR A 322 -17.71 25.83 50.55
CA THR A 322 -18.32 24.97 49.52
C THR A 322 -17.28 23.97 48.99
N LEU A 323 -17.30 22.74 49.48
CA LEU A 323 -16.60 21.61 48.85
C LEU A 323 -17.62 20.82 48.04
N GLY A 324 -17.69 21.08 46.72
CA GLY A 324 -18.40 20.21 45.80
C GLY A 324 -17.62 18.92 45.62
N GLN A 325 -18.01 17.83 46.28
CA GLN A 325 -17.55 16.49 45.91
C GLN A 325 -18.51 15.90 44.88
N THR A 326 -18.06 15.80 43.64
CA THR A 326 -18.69 14.94 42.64
C THR A 326 -18.16 13.52 42.84
N VAL A 327 -18.97 12.61 43.38
CA VAL A 327 -18.61 11.19 43.43
C VAL A 327 -19.04 10.54 42.11
N THR A 328 -18.14 10.51 41.13
CA THR A 328 -18.34 9.70 39.93
C THR A 328 -17.86 8.28 40.23
N ARG A 329 -18.79 7.34 40.45
CA ARG A 329 -18.44 5.92 40.51
C ARG A 329 -18.17 5.44 39.08
N ALA A 330 -16.90 5.32 38.72
CA ALA A 330 -16.49 4.54 37.56
C ALA A 330 -16.75 3.05 37.85
N ALA A 331 -17.39 2.37 36.90
CA ALA A 331 -17.49 0.93 36.90
C ALA A 331 -16.14 0.35 36.43
N ASP A 332 -15.19 0.21 37.36
CA ASP A 332 -13.99 -0.57 37.11
C ASP A 332 -14.31 -2.04 37.43
N GLY A 333 -14.18 -2.88 36.41
CA GLY A 333 -14.40 -4.31 36.50
C GLY A 333 -13.32 -5.00 37.33
N CYS A 334 -13.71 -5.49 38.50
CA CYS A 334 -13.36 -6.81 39.04
C CYS A 334 -14.40 -7.15 40.11
N GLY A 335 -15.01 -8.33 40.01
CA GLY A 335 -16.25 -8.67 40.70
C GLY A 335 -16.16 -8.62 42.23
N PHE A 336 -17.25 -8.19 42.85
CA PHE A 336 -17.60 -8.52 44.23
C PHE A 336 -19.12 -8.67 44.38
N ASP A 337 -19.50 -9.75 45.05
CA ASP A 337 -20.85 -10.09 45.49
C ASP A 337 -21.46 -8.95 46.32
N VAL A 338 -22.69 -8.55 45.98
CA VAL A 338 -23.46 -7.59 46.77
C VAL A 338 -24.38 -8.34 47.71
N ASN A 339 -23.86 -8.64 48.90
CA ASN A 339 -24.68 -8.78 50.09
C ASN A 339 -24.06 -7.90 51.17
N ASP A 340 -24.38 -6.61 51.14
CA ASP A 340 -24.33 -5.83 52.38
C ASP A 340 -25.43 -4.77 52.41
N ASN A 341 -26.32 -4.98 53.35
CA ASN A 341 -27.48 -4.16 53.63
C ASN A 341 -27.03 -3.02 54.56
N GLN A 342 -26.24 -2.07 54.03
CA GLN A 342 -25.91 -0.88 54.81
C GLN A 342 -27.00 0.18 54.65
N SER A 343 -27.93 0.18 55.61
CA SER A 343 -28.80 1.32 55.87
C SER A 343 -27.97 2.50 56.37
N VAL A 344 -27.71 3.47 55.49
CA VAL A 344 -27.21 4.78 55.91
C VAL A 344 -28.32 5.47 56.69
N THR A 345 -28.25 5.41 58.02
CA THR A 345 -29.19 6.06 58.92
C THR A 345 -28.71 7.51 59.12
N TYR A 346 -29.39 8.47 58.50
CA TYR A 346 -29.16 9.89 58.78
C TYR A 346 -29.78 10.25 60.14
N GLY A 347 -28.93 10.61 61.10
CA GLY A 347 -29.34 11.15 62.39
C GLY A 347 -30.05 12.49 62.21
N GLY A 348 -31.16 12.65 62.93
CA GLY A 348 -32.15 13.71 62.77
C GLY A 348 -31.60 15.13 62.69
N ALA A 349 -31.98 15.82 61.62
CA ALA A 349 -32.28 17.24 61.62
C ALA A 349 -33.39 17.47 60.59
N SER A 350 -34.59 17.80 61.07
CA SER A 350 -35.72 18.19 60.25
C SER A 350 -35.43 19.52 59.54
N GLY A 351 -35.16 19.49 58.23
CA GLY A 351 -35.05 20.74 57.44
C GLY A 351 -34.30 20.71 56.12
N ALA A 352 -33.76 19.58 55.63
CA ALA A 352 -33.06 19.55 54.35
C ALA A 352 -33.95 18.95 53.23
N SER A 353 -34.30 19.76 52.23
CA SER A 353 -34.91 19.28 50.99
C SER A 353 -33.83 18.77 50.04
N SER A 354 -33.73 17.47 49.85
CA SER A 354 -32.89 16.86 48.81
C SER A 354 -33.64 16.81 47.48
N SER A 355 -33.20 17.57 46.48
CA SER A 355 -33.72 17.46 45.11
C SER A 355 -32.84 16.50 44.31
N ILE A 356 -33.38 15.33 43.96
CA ILE A 356 -32.74 14.42 43.00
C ILE A 356 -32.97 15.00 41.60
N THR A 357 -31.90 15.31 40.88
CA THR A 357 -31.97 15.76 39.48
C THR A 357 -31.55 14.60 38.59
N THR A 358 -32.52 13.99 37.91
CA THR A 358 -32.24 13.04 36.83
C THR A 358 -31.96 13.84 35.57
N VAL A 359 -30.72 13.81 35.09
CA VAL A 359 -30.35 14.39 33.79
C VAL A 359 -30.48 13.28 32.75
N ASP A 360 -31.50 13.38 31.89
CA ASP A 360 -31.69 12.46 30.78
C ASP A 360 -31.08 13.10 29.52
N SER A 361 -29.80 12.83 29.27
CA SER A 361 -29.04 13.40 28.13
C SER A 361 -28.66 12.35 27.09
N GLY A 362 -29.30 11.19 27.08
CA GLY A 362 -29.08 10.17 26.06
C GLY A 362 -29.57 10.66 24.70
N ALA A 363 -28.68 10.71 23.71
CA ALA A 363 -29.13 10.83 22.33
C ALA A 363 -29.91 9.56 21.97
N ASN A 364 -31.24 9.68 21.85
CA ASN A 364 -32.14 8.58 21.44
C ASN A 364 -31.96 8.15 19.98
N GLN A 365 -30.99 8.73 19.27
CA GLN A 365 -30.68 8.47 17.89
C GLN A 365 -29.20 8.16 17.75
N VAL A 366 -28.90 7.02 17.13
CA VAL A 366 -27.55 6.65 16.71
C VAL A 366 -27.56 6.53 15.20
N LYS A 367 -26.72 7.32 14.52
CA LYS A 367 -26.50 7.14 13.08
C LYS A 367 -25.52 5.99 12.90
N ILE A 368 -25.92 4.96 12.17
CA ILE A 368 -25.06 3.85 11.80
C ILE A 368 -24.95 3.86 10.28
N SER A 369 -23.73 3.91 9.79
CA SER A 369 -23.38 3.75 8.38
C SER A 369 -22.48 2.53 8.24
N ALA A 370 -22.59 1.76 7.15
CA ALA A 370 -21.72 0.61 6.94
C ALA A 370 -21.35 0.47 5.47
N TRP A 371 -20.12 0.02 5.22
CA TRP A 371 -19.63 -0.26 3.87
C TRP A 371 -18.64 -1.43 3.86
N VAL A 372 -18.54 -2.10 2.70
CA VAL A 372 -17.59 -3.19 2.46
C VAL A 372 -16.58 -2.70 1.44
N ASN A 373 -15.30 -2.77 1.77
CA ASN A 373 -14.26 -2.30 0.86
C ASN A 373 -14.00 -3.32 -0.25
N ARG A 374 -13.87 -2.80 -1.46
CA ARG A 374 -13.46 -3.57 -2.64
C ARG A 374 -11.98 -3.90 -2.57
N VAL A 375 -11.63 -4.99 -3.25
CA VAL A 375 -10.25 -5.50 -3.26
C VAL A 375 -9.30 -4.56 -3.99
N ASP A 376 -9.75 -3.81 -5.00
CA ASP A 376 -8.88 -2.90 -5.76
C ASP A 376 -8.44 -1.66 -5.00
N MET A 377 -9.06 -1.37 -3.84
CA MET A 377 -8.82 -0.18 -2.99
C MET A 377 -8.79 1.14 -3.77
N THR A 378 -9.39 1.16 -4.96
CA THR A 378 -9.59 2.42 -5.67
C THR A 378 -10.54 3.25 -4.81
N ASN A 379 -10.20 4.52 -4.55
CA ASN A 379 -10.98 5.43 -3.69
C ASN A 379 -12.46 5.60 -4.13
N THR A 380 -12.86 4.97 -5.24
CA THR A 380 -14.25 4.60 -5.51
C THR A 380 -14.65 3.43 -4.61
N MET A 381 -14.96 3.73 -3.35
CA MET A 381 -15.85 2.86 -2.59
C MET A 381 -17.12 2.73 -3.42
N ASP A 382 -17.48 1.50 -3.86
CA ASP A 382 -18.88 1.24 -4.18
C ASP A 382 -19.56 1.31 -2.80
N GLU A 383 -19.90 2.52 -2.36
CA GLU A 383 -20.66 2.72 -1.14
C GLU A 383 -21.96 1.96 -1.35
N TYR A 384 -22.20 0.99 -0.48
CA TYR A 384 -23.55 0.55 -0.17
C TYR A 384 -23.92 1.30 1.09
N PRO A 385 -24.10 2.65 1.07
CA PRO A 385 -24.27 3.40 2.29
C PRO A 385 -25.58 2.96 2.91
N ILE A 386 -25.48 2.17 3.98
CA ILE A 386 -26.61 1.83 4.81
C ILE A 386 -26.70 2.94 5.85
N ASP A 387 -27.32 4.06 5.50
CA ASP A 387 -27.59 5.13 6.47
C ASP A 387 -28.84 4.78 7.28
N LEU A 388 -28.64 4.26 8.49
CA LEU A 388 -29.72 3.93 9.42
C LEU A 388 -29.67 4.89 10.62
N ILE A 389 -30.80 5.52 10.92
CA ILE A 389 -31.00 6.25 12.18
C ILE A 389 -31.69 5.31 13.14
N VAL A 390 -30.93 4.72 14.05
CA VAL A 390 -31.44 3.77 15.03
C VAL A 390 -32.01 4.51 16.22
N TYR A 391 -33.29 4.29 16.46
CA TYR A 391 -34.00 4.79 17.63
C TYR A 391 -33.99 3.71 18.70
N ALA A 392 -33.65 4.07 19.93
CA ALA A 392 -33.86 3.20 21.08
C ALA A 392 -35.24 3.50 21.67
N SER A 393 -36.08 2.48 21.87
CA SER A 393 -37.35 2.68 22.58
C SER A 393 -37.04 3.08 24.02
N ASP A 394 -37.54 4.22 24.47
CA ASP A 394 -37.62 4.52 25.87
C ASP A 394 -38.54 3.49 26.52
N GLY A 395 -38.02 2.67 27.43
CA GLY A 395 -38.87 1.85 28.28
C GLY A 395 -39.64 2.79 29.21
N SER A 396 -40.65 3.50 28.71
CA SER A 396 -41.34 4.55 29.44
C SER A 396 -42.24 3.93 30.53
N ASN A 397 -41.67 3.73 31.71
CA ASN A 397 -42.41 3.95 32.95
C ASN A 397 -42.24 5.44 33.28
N SER A 398 -43.26 6.22 32.94
CA SER A 398 -43.30 7.68 33.14
C SER A 398 -43.23 8.04 34.62
N VAL A 399 -42.20 8.77 35.03
CA VAL A 399 -42.23 9.57 36.27
C VAL A 399 -42.11 11.03 35.88
N ALA A 400 -43.19 11.78 36.08
CA ALA A 400 -43.29 13.18 35.70
C ALA A 400 -42.55 14.07 36.73
N GLY A 401 -41.61 14.90 36.25
CA GLY A 401 -40.98 15.96 37.03
C GLY A 401 -40.11 16.86 36.16
N THR A 402 -40.43 18.16 36.13
CA THR A 402 -39.75 19.19 35.34
C THR A 402 -38.49 19.72 36.05
N SER A 403 -37.36 19.83 35.35
CA SER A 403 -36.25 20.70 35.77
C SER A 403 -35.35 21.15 34.62
N THR A 404 -34.64 22.27 34.85
CA THR A 404 -33.92 23.13 33.89
C THR A 404 -32.41 22.84 33.89
N VAL A 405 -31.73 22.99 32.74
CA VAL A 405 -30.37 22.48 32.46
C VAL A 405 -29.28 23.57 32.52
N GLN A 406 -28.10 23.22 33.05
CA GLN A 406 -26.80 23.84 32.71
C GLN A 406 -25.72 22.75 32.48
N ASN A 407 -24.89 22.95 31.44
CA ASN A 407 -23.90 22.00 30.88
C ASN A 407 -22.49 22.15 31.50
N THR A 408 -21.79 21.03 31.75
CA THR A 408 -20.31 20.96 31.87
C THR A 408 -19.74 19.64 31.34
N ALA A 409 -18.53 19.71 30.77
CA ALA A 409 -17.84 18.74 29.87
C ALA A 409 -17.15 17.53 30.58
N PRO A 410 -16.77 16.45 29.83
CA PRO A 410 -16.27 15.19 30.41
C PRO A 410 -14.73 15.06 30.54
N LEU A 411 -14.30 14.20 31.47
CA LEU A 411 -12.91 13.89 31.90
C LEU A 411 -12.18 12.86 30.99
N THR A 412 -10.86 13.02 30.80
CA THR A 412 -9.94 12.03 30.20
C THR A 412 -8.62 11.93 31.01
N VAL A 413 -8.05 10.72 31.11
CA VAL A 413 -6.75 10.46 31.77
C VAL A 413 -5.61 10.76 30.79
N ALA A 414 -4.72 11.69 31.12
CA ALA A 414 -3.66 12.16 30.21
C ALA A 414 -2.39 11.26 30.27
N PRO A 415 -1.76 10.91 29.12
CA PRO A 415 -0.47 10.20 29.08
C PRO A 415 0.68 11.04 29.69
N MET A 416 1.69 10.41 30.31
CA MET A 416 2.90 11.12 30.78
C MET A 416 3.70 11.69 29.59
N CYS A 417 4.24 12.92 29.76
CA CYS A 417 4.68 13.88 28.72
C CYS A 417 3.54 14.65 27.99
N ALA A 418 2.29 14.58 28.48
CA ALA A 418 1.19 15.27 27.80
C ALA A 418 1.25 16.80 27.80
N ASP A 419 1.97 17.34 28.77
CA ASP A 419 2.23 18.74 28.99
C ASP A 419 3.31 19.33 28.07
N LYS A 420 4.08 18.49 27.36
CA LYS A 420 5.20 18.94 26.53
C LYS A 420 4.84 19.44 25.14
N CYS A 421 3.70 19.01 24.59
CA CYS A 421 3.13 19.69 23.44
C CYS A 421 2.01 20.61 23.93
N ASN A 422 1.99 21.86 23.48
CA ASN A 422 0.86 22.74 23.74
C ASN A 422 -0.43 22.12 23.16
N ASN A 423 -1.51 22.14 23.96
CA ASN A 423 -2.84 21.59 23.62
C ASN A 423 -3.58 22.40 22.53
N ILE A 424 -2.93 23.36 21.88
CA ILE A 424 -3.51 24.06 20.74
C ILE A 424 -3.53 23.04 19.60
N SER A 425 -4.70 22.48 19.29
CA SER A 425 -4.78 21.54 18.19
C SER A 425 -4.46 22.25 16.89
N GLU A 426 -3.73 21.56 16.01
CA GLU A 426 -3.47 22.07 14.67
C GLU A 426 -4.78 22.44 13.95
N THR A 427 -5.87 21.72 14.23
CA THR A 427 -7.23 21.99 13.74
C THR A 427 -7.77 23.34 14.24
N MET A 428 -7.48 23.75 15.47
CA MET A 428 -7.90 25.05 16.03
C MET A 428 -7.13 26.22 15.40
N VAL A 429 -5.90 25.96 14.92
CA VAL A 429 -5.17 26.90 14.05
C VAL A 429 -5.77 26.87 12.64
N ARG A 430 -6.08 25.69 12.07
CA ARG A 430 -6.66 25.54 10.72
C ARG A 430 -8.05 26.19 10.58
N SER A 431 -8.91 26.05 11.58
CA SER A 431 -10.30 26.55 11.54
C SER A 431 -10.43 28.04 11.91
N ASN A 432 -9.44 28.60 12.61
CA ASN A 432 -9.34 30.02 12.94
C ASN A 432 -8.24 30.73 12.14
N LEU A 433 -7.91 30.27 10.93
CA LEU A 433 -7.19 31.08 9.95
C LEU A 433 -8.21 31.79 9.05
N PRO A 434 -8.71 33.00 9.42
CA PRO A 434 -9.15 33.96 8.42
C PRO A 434 -8.00 34.25 7.45
N SER A 435 -8.29 34.98 6.38
CA SER A 435 -7.33 35.58 5.43
C SER A 435 -6.14 36.37 6.03
N ASP A 436 -5.93 36.35 7.34
CA ASP A 436 -4.85 37.01 8.05
C ASP A 436 -3.69 36.04 8.36
N HIS A 437 -2.81 35.87 7.36
CA HIS A 437 -1.56 35.13 7.53
C HIS A 437 -0.62 35.79 8.57
N GLN A 438 -0.85 37.04 8.99
CA GLN A 438 0.07 37.77 9.86
C GLN A 438 0.10 37.23 11.29
N ALA A 439 -1.01 36.72 11.83
CA ALA A 439 -1.02 36.15 13.17
C ALA A 439 -0.14 34.88 13.27
N TYR A 440 -0.19 34.05 12.23
CA TYR A 440 0.66 32.85 12.13
C TYR A 440 2.15 33.21 12.03
N TYR A 441 2.49 34.19 11.20
CA TYR A 441 3.88 34.63 11.06
C TYR A 441 4.39 35.39 12.28
N ALA A 442 3.58 36.22 12.91
CA ALA A 442 3.95 36.91 14.16
C ALA A 442 4.24 35.91 15.29
N TRP A 443 3.48 34.82 15.33
CA TRP A 443 3.74 33.74 16.28
C TRP A 443 5.03 32.98 15.98
N MET A 444 5.36 32.73 14.71
CA MET A 444 6.66 32.17 14.34
C MET A 444 7.82 33.14 14.60
N ASP A 445 7.63 34.44 14.43
CA ASP A 445 8.63 35.44 14.81
C ASP A 445 8.91 35.40 16.31
N ASP A 446 7.87 35.22 17.14
CA ASP A 446 8.00 35.10 18.60
C ASP A 446 8.84 33.87 18.98
N THR A 447 8.78 32.77 18.21
CA THR A 447 9.66 31.60 18.41
C THR A 447 11.15 31.95 18.32
N LEU A 448 11.52 32.90 17.45
CA LEU A 448 12.92 33.26 17.21
C LEU A 448 13.49 34.11 18.35
N THR A 449 12.62 34.80 19.09
CA THR A 449 12.99 35.67 20.21
C THR A 449 12.79 35.01 21.56
N ASN A 450 12.03 33.91 21.63
CA ASN A 450 11.81 33.18 22.87
C ASN A 450 13.01 32.27 23.19
N PRO A 451 13.64 32.39 24.39
CA PRO A 451 14.77 31.55 24.77
C PRO A 451 14.37 30.08 25.04
N ASP A 452 13.09 29.77 25.20
CA ASP A 452 12.60 28.40 25.40
C ASP A 452 12.16 27.77 24.07
N PRO A 453 12.90 26.78 23.55
CA PRO A 453 12.56 26.13 22.27
C PRO A 453 11.31 25.25 22.37
N THR A 454 10.81 24.94 23.56
CA THR A 454 9.58 24.14 23.76
C THR A 454 8.31 24.97 23.64
N TYR A 455 8.42 26.30 23.74
CA TYR A 455 7.28 27.22 23.84
C TYR A 455 6.26 27.07 22.72
N ASN A 456 6.68 26.61 21.54
CA ASN A 456 5.84 26.48 20.35
C ASN A 456 5.83 25.06 19.77
N ASP A 457 6.12 24.05 20.59
CA ASP A 457 5.92 22.66 20.21
C ASP A 457 4.43 22.31 20.29
N VAL A 458 3.82 22.01 19.14
CA VAL A 458 2.36 21.85 19.02
C VAL A 458 1.98 20.39 18.84
N LEU A 459 0.85 19.98 19.41
CA LEU A 459 0.21 18.72 19.07
C LEU A 459 -0.18 18.71 17.58
N ALA A 460 0.53 17.88 16.84
CA ALA A 460 0.30 17.66 15.42
C ALA A 460 -1.07 16.99 15.18
N SER A 461 -1.74 17.32 14.07
CA SER A 461 -3.10 16.84 13.72
C SER A 461 -3.25 15.31 13.61
N GLU A 462 -4.44 14.85 13.24
CA GLU A 462 -4.83 13.45 12.98
C GLU A 462 -3.79 12.62 12.18
N ALA A 463 -3.04 13.23 11.26
CA ALA A 463 -1.96 12.56 10.53
C ALA A 463 -0.83 12.06 11.46
N THR A 464 -0.58 12.77 12.56
CA THR A 464 0.40 12.39 13.59
C THR A 464 -0.22 11.57 14.70
N ALA A 465 -1.54 11.60 14.90
CA ALA A 465 -2.20 10.58 15.74
C ALA A 465 -1.93 9.17 15.18
N ASN A 466 -1.94 9.01 13.85
CA ASN A 466 -1.53 7.79 13.18
C ASN A 466 -0.03 7.48 13.38
N LYS A 467 0.87 8.46 13.22
CA LYS A 467 2.32 8.27 13.48
C LYS A 467 2.62 7.93 14.95
N GLN A 468 1.97 8.58 15.90
CA GLN A 468 2.06 8.31 17.33
C GLN A 468 1.49 6.92 17.68
N GLN A 469 0.40 6.52 17.02
CA GLN A 469 -0.16 5.18 17.14
C GLN A 469 0.79 4.12 16.56
N GLN A 470 1.50 4.41 15.47
CA GLN A 470 2.56 3.55 14.91
C GLN A 470 3.72 3.35 15.88
N LEU A 471 4.22 4.42 16.52
CA LEU A 471 5.27 4.33 17.53
C LEU A 471 4.86 3.54 18.79
N ASN A 472 3.56 3.49 19.07
CA ASN A 472 2.99 2.80 20.22
C ASN A 472 2.56 1.33 19.92
N GLN A 473 2.81 0.80 18.71
CA GLN A 473 2.43 -0.59 18.37
C GLN A 473 3.34 -1.65 19.04
N PRO A 474 2.81 -2.85 19.34
CA PRO A 474 3.61 -3.95 19.91
C PRO A 474 4.77 -4.32 18.98
N GLY A 475 6.01 -4.13 19.44
CA GLY A 475 7.25 -4.34 18.65
C GLY A 475 8.12 -3.09 18.53
N PHE A 476 7.55 -1.90 18.76
CA PHE A 476 8.28 -0.64 18.84
C PHE A 476 8.36 -0.21 20.32
N ASN A 477 9.56 -0.14 20.88
CA ASN A 477 9.79 0.25 22.29
C ASN A 477 9.82 1.78 22.50
N LEU A 478 9.11 2.55 21.67
CA LEU A 478 9.17 4.01 21.68
C LEU A 478 8.05 4.60 22.54
N LYS A 479 8.28 4.70 23.85
CA LYS A 479 7.38 5.42 24.76
C LYS A 479 7.72 6.91 24.73
N GLY A 480 6.80 7.77 24.29
CA GLY A 480 7.06 9.21 24.17
C GLY A 480 5.97 9.98 23.44
N ARG A 481 6.20 11.27 23.17
CA ARG A 481 5.27 12.13 22.43
C ARG A 481 5.97 12.86 21.28
N ILE A 482 5.40 12.80 20.07
CA ILE A 482 5.85 13.61 18.94
C ILE A 482 5.10 14.96 18.95
N CYS A 483 5.85 16.07 18.86
CA CYS A 483 5.31 17.40 18.59
C CYS A 483 5.89 17.96 17.29
N LEU A 484 5.20 18.96 16.71
CA LEU A 484 5.73 19.78 15.62
C LEU A 484 6.61 20.90 16.19
N SER A 485 7.87 20.94 15.76
CA SER A 485 8.84 21.98 16.14
C SER A 485 8.74 23.18 15.22
N ARG A 486 8.02 24.21 15.66
CA ARG A 486 7.84 25.46 14.87
C ARG A 486 9.04 26.39 14.94
N ASP A 487 9.83 26.32 16.01
CA ASP A 487 11.13 27.00 16.14
C ASP A 487 12.10 26.58 15.03
N ALA A 488 12.14 25.29 14.68
CA ALA A 488 12.99 24.80 13.61
C ALA A 488 12.59 25.38 12.24
N MET A 489 11.29 25.48 11.99
CA MET A 489 10.75 26.06 10.76
C MET A 489 11.05 27.56 10.69
N ALA A 490 10.78 28.30 11.78
CA ALA A 490 11.07 29.72 11.85
C ALA A 490 12.58 30.00 11.69
N LYS A 491 13.43 29.19 12.32
CA LYS A 491 14.90 29.30 12.18
C LYS A 491 15.35 29.04 10.75
N LYS A 492 14.80 28.02 10.07
CA LYS A 492 15.15 27.74 8.68
C LYS A 492 14.78 28.91 7.75
N ILE A 493 13.61 29.50 7.95
CA ILE A 493 13.20 30.71 7.23
C ILE A 493 14.18 31.86 7.52
N PHE A 494 14.50 32.09 8.80
CA PHE A 494 15.45 33.13 9.19
C PHE A 494 16.84 32.93 8.57
N ASP A 495 17.39 31.72 8.63
CA ASP A 495 18.70 31.37 8.06
C ASP A 495 18.72 31.58 6.53
N THR A 496 17.61 31.30 5.84
CA THR A 496 17.50 31.47 4.38
C THR A 496 17.36 32.95 3.98
N PHE A 497 16.54 33.73 4.68
CA PHE A 497 16.19 35.09 4.25
C PHE A 497 16.93 36.20 5.01
N GLY A 498 17.59 35.88 6.13
CA GLY A 498 18.13 36.87 7.08
C GLY A 498 17.05 37.71 7.77
N LEU A 499 15.78 37.28 7.68
CA LEU A 499 14.60 38.00 8.13
C LEU A 499 13.69 37.06 8.93
N PRO A 500 13.06 37.52 10.02
CA PRO A 500 11.98 36.79 10.67
C PRO A 500 10.87 36.44 9.67
N PRO A 501 10.19 35.29 9.81
CA PRO A 501 9.15 34.84 8.89
C PRO A 501 8.14 35.90 8.46
N SER A 502 7.63 36.74 9.38
CA SER A 502 6.66 37.78 9.00
C SER A 502 7.24 38.87 8.11
N LYS A 503 8.54 39.15 8.26
CA LYS A 503 9.26 40.11 7.40
C LYS A 503 9.69 39.47 6.09
N ALA A 504 10.11 38.21 6.12
CA ALA A 504 10.47 37.46 4.91
C ALA A 504 9.28 37.38 3.95
N GLU A 505 8.09 37.05 4.46
CA GLU A 505 6.86 36.99 3.67
C GLU A 505 6.47 38.33 3.05
N LYS A 506 6.61 39.44 3.81
CA LYS A 506 6.26 40.79 3.34
C LYS A 506 7.31 41.42 2.40
N GLN A 507 8.59 41.14 2.60
CA GLN A 507 9.69 41.84 1.92
C GLN A 507 10.30 41.04 0.77
N ARG A 508 10.23 39.71 0.85
CA ARG A 508 10.78 38.79 -0.15
C ARG A 508 9.70 37.82 -0.60
N THR A 509 8.47 38.30 -0.77
CA THR A 509 7.27 37.52 -1.09
C THR A 509 7.53 36.47 -2.17
N ASP A 510 8.01 36.87 -3.34
CA ASP A 510 8.21 35.93 -4.46
C ASP A 510 9.26 34.85 -4.15
N GLU A 511 10.35 35.18 -3.47
CA GLU A 511 11.40 34.21 -3.10
C GLU A 511 10.99 33.35 -1.90
N TYR A 512 10.22 33.93 -0.99
CA TYR A 512 9.59 33.26 0.14
C TYR A 512 8.61 32.20 -0.37
N TYR A 513 7.72 32.57 -1.29
CA TYR A 513 6.78 31.66 -1.94
C TYR A 513 7.45 30.74 -2.98
N ALA A 514 8.57 31.12 -3.60
CA ALA A 514 9.35 30.23 -4.48
C ALA A 514 10.19 29.18 -3.71
N MET A 515 10.50 29.43 -2.43
CA MET A 515 10.98 28.39 -1.52
C MET A 515 9.89 27.35 -1.22
N LEU A 516 8.62 27.67 -1.50
CA LEU A 516 7.48 26.78 -1.35
C LEU A 516 7.17 26.16 -2.73
N PRO A 517 7.23 24.82 -2.91
CA PRO A 517 6.95 24.19 -4.20
C PRO A 517 5.57 24.56 -4.78
N ASP A 518 5.53 24.68 -6.11
CA ASP A 518 4.52 25.36 -6.93
C ASP A 518 3.05 25.10 -6.55
N GLY A 519 2.47 26.02 -5.78
CA GLY A 519 1.10 26.50 -5.99
C GLY A 519 -0.07 25.54 -5.74
N LYS A 520 0.14 24.30 -5.27
CA LYS A 520 -0.97 23.42 -4.86
C LYS A 520 -0.65 22.67 -3.56
N ASN A 521 -1.48 22.92 -2.56
CA ASN A 521 -1.52 22.30 -1.24
C ASN A 521 -0.28 22.53 -0.35
N TRP A 522 -0.16 23.77 0.15
CA TRP A 522 0.85 24.26 1.10
C TRP A 522 1.25 23.29 2.22
N TYR A 523 0.33 22.44 2.67
CA TYR A 523 0.55 21.55 3.81
C TYR A 523 1.20 20.21 3.44
N GLN A 524 0.79 19.58 2.33
CA GLN A 524 1.24 18.21 2.00
C GLN A 524 2.67 18.17 1.41
N GLU A 525 3.09 19.23 0.72
CA GLU A 525 4.37 19.23 0.00
C GLU A 525 5.45 20.08 0.67
N VAL A 526 5.07 21.02 1.55
CA VAL A 526 6.00 21.97 2.19
C VAL A 526 6.12 21.77 3.69
N ALA A 527 5.01 21.47 4.37
CA ALA A 527 5.06 21.20 5.80
C ALA A 527 5.84 19.90 6.04
N GLU A 528 5.50 18.77 5.40
CA GLU A 528 6.20 17.50 5.66
C GLU A 528 7.76 17.55 5.58
N PRO A 529 8.41 18.22 4.60
CA PRO A 529 9.87 18.33 4.57
C PRO A 529 10.48 19.43 5.48
N LEU A 530 9.68 20.38 5.99
CA LEU A 530 10.13 21.41 6.96
C LEU A 530 9.67 21.13 8.40
N GLU A 531 8.71 20.22 8.59
CA GLU A 531 8.21 19.72 9.85
C GLU A 531 9.33 18.91 10.49
N ARG A 532 10.17 19.60 11.26
CA ARG A 532 10.99 18.91 12.23
C ARG A 532 10.04 18.41 13.30
N TYR A 533 10.00 17.10 13.43
CA TYR A 533 9.33 16.50 14.57
C TYR A 533 10.30 16.59 15.74
N VAL A 534 9.80 16.99 16.89
CA VAL A 534 10.54 16.83 18.13
C VAL A 534 9.89 15.71 18.90
N TYR A 535 10.74 14.80 19.34
CA TYR A 535 10.32 13.65 20.11
C TYR A 535 10.68 13.88 21.57
N TYR A 536 9.68 13.76 22.43
CA TYR A 536 9.81 13.78 23.88
C TYR A 536 9.85 12.33 24.37
N ALA A 537 11.06 11.80 24.53
CA ALA A 537 11.28 10.40 24.90
C ALA A 537 10.95 10.16 26.38
N GLN A 538 10.22 9.09 26.70
CA GLN A 538 10.05 8.66 28.09
C GLN A 538 11.31 7.91 28.58
N PRO A 539 11.59 7.95 29.90
CA PRO A 539 10.82 8.62 30.95
C PRO A 539 11.20 10.10 31.16
N THR A 540 12.26 10.59 30.52
CA THR A 540 12.83 11.92 30.82
C THR A 540 12.00 13.08 30.25
N CYS A 541 11.17 12.79 29.24
CA CYS A 541 10.49 13.79 28.41
C CYS A 541 11.49 14.87 27.91
N GLU A 542 12.70 14.46 27.56
CA GLU A 542 13.70 15.35 26.95
C GLU A 542 13.42 15.52 25.46
N ARG A 543 13.53 16.76 24.99
CA ARG A 543 13.28 17.16 23.61
C ARG A 543 14.43 16.71 22.72
N THR A 544 14.17 15.80 21.78
CA THR A 544 15.14 15.38 20.77
C THR A 544 14.68 15.82 19.38
N GLY A 545 15.54 16.49 18.61
CA GLY A 545 15.22 16.88 17.24
C GLY A 545 15.27 15.68 16.29
N ILE A 546 14.18 15.44 15.56
CA ILE A 546 14.12 14.52 14.43
C ILE A 546 13.90 15.37 13.18
N GLY A 547 14.93 15.50 12.34
CA GLY A 547 14.82 16.20 11.07
C GLY A 547 13.90 15.45 10.10
N ALA A 548 13.26 16.19 9.21
CA ALA A 548 12.44 15.59 8.15
C ALA A 548 13.31 14.96 7.07
N ARG A 549 12.89 13.79 6.61
CA ARG A 549 13.52 13.09 5.48
C ARG A 549 13.22 13.84 4.17
N GLY A 550 14.26 14.28 3.47
CA GLY A 550 14.13 14.74 2.09
C GLY A 550 13.84 13.58 1.13
N SER A 551 13.13 13.83 0.03
CA SER A 551 12.74 12.80 -0.96
C SER A 551 13.90 12.06 -1.64
N LYS A 552 15.13 12.61 -1.57
CA LYS A 552 16.36 12.00 -2.10
C LYS A 552 17.26 11.39 -1.01
N CYS A 553 16.80 11.28 0.24
CA CYS A 553 17.64 10.81 1.35
C CYS A 553 17.78 9.28 1.39
N GLY A 554 19.03 8.84 1.55
CA GLY A 554 19.49 7.49 1.68
C GLY A 554 19.51 7.10 3.15
N CYS A 555 18.67 6.16 3.59
CA CYS A 555 18.51 5.76 4.98
C CYS A 555 18.76 4.26 5.23
N PHE A 556 18.94 3.90 6.50
CA PHE A 556 19.00 2.55 7.07
C PHE A 556 17.61 2.00 7.38
N ALA A 557 17.42 0.69 7.33
CA ALA A 557 16.26 0.05 7.96
C ALA A 557 16.29 0.27 9.48
N ALA A 558 15.13 0.44 10.12
CA ALA A 558 15.01 0.74 11.55
C ALA A 558 15.77 -0.24 12.48
N ASP A 559 15.84 -1.53 12.10
CA ASP A 559 16.47 -2.60 12.87
C ASP A 559 17.98 -2.75 12.61
N THR A 560 18.55 -1.95 11.71
CA THR A 560 19.99 -1.93 11.40
C THR A 560 20.80 -1.66 12.67
N ARG A 561 21.77 -2.53 12.97
CA ARG A 561 22.61 -2.43 14.16
C ARG A 561 23.80 -1.52 13.90
N ILE A 562 23.80 -0.35 14.50
CA ILE A 562 24.90 0.61 14.47
C ILE A 562 25.86 0.29 15.61
N GLN A 563 27.16 0.21 15.30
CA GLN A 563 28.19 0.02 16.32
C GLN A 563 28.43 1.33 17.07
N MET A 564 28.23 1.28 18.38
CA MET A 564 28.47 2.38 19.29
C MET A 564 29.96 2.48 19.64
N ALA A 565 30.40 3.64 20.11
CA ALA A 565 31.79 3.89 20.52
C ALA A 565 32.30 2.93 21.62
N ASN A 566 31.39 2.45 22.48
CA ASN A 566 31.69 1.47 23.53
C ASN A 566 31.72 0.01 23.03
N GLY A 567 31.48 -0.23 21.74
CA GLY A 567 31.42 -1.55 21.12
C GLY A 567 30.03 -2.21 21.15
N GLU A 568 29.04 -1.60 21.80
CA GLU A 568 27.65 -2.06 21.80
C GLU A 568 27.01 -1.92 20.41
N LEU A 569 25.98 -2.72 20.13
CA LEU A 569 25.18 -2.62 18.90
C LEU A 569 23.78 -2.07 19.20
N LYS A 570 23.48 -0.87 18.70
CA LYS A 570 22.21 -0.18 18.91
C LYS A 570 21.41 -0.12 17.60
N PRO A 571 20.09 -0.40 17.59
CA PRO A 571 19.27 -0.21 16.40
C PRO A 571 19.34 1.24 15.90
N ALA A 572 19.29 1.44 14.58
CA ALA A 572 19.28 2.77 13.97
C ALA A 572 18.11 3.63 14.48
N SER A 573 16.95 3.00 14.74
CA SER A 573 15.77 3.66 15.34
C SER A 573 15.94 4.12 16.78
N GLU A 574 16.99 3.68 17.47
CA GLU A 574 17.32 4.05 18.84
C GLU A 574 18.50 5.03 18.93
N ILE A 575 19.14 5.37 17.80
CA ILE A 575 20.21 6.37 17.75
C ILE A 575 19.61 7.76 17.98
N ARG A 576 20.23 8.54 18.85
CA ARG A 576 19.81 9.89 19.22
C ARG A 576 20.95 10.89 19.01
N GLN A 577 20.59 12.17 18.89
CA GLN A 577 21.58 13.25 18.89
C GLN A 577 22.41 13.19 20.18
N GLY A 578 23.72 13.34 20.05
CA GLY A 578 24.69 13.23 21.14
C GLY A 578 25.18 11.80 21.42
N ASP A 579 24.53 10.76 20.88
CA ASP A 579 25.05 9.39 20.97
C ASP A 579 26.44 9.31 20.31
N LEU A 580 27.34 8.52 20.90
CA LEU A 580 28.69 8.29 20.36
C LEU A 580 28.72 6.98 19.58
N VAL A 581 28.88 7.07 18.26
CA VAL A 581 29.02 5.91 17.36
C VAL A 581 30.48 5.64 17.04
N TRP A 582 30.78 4.41 16.60
CA TRP A 582 32.11 4.03 16.14
C TRP A 582 32.27 4.36 14.65
N ASN A 583 33.27 5.19 14.32
CA ASN A 583 33.69 5.44 12.95
C ASN A 583 34.82 4.46 12.58
N PRO A 584 34.57 3.45 11.72
CA PRO A 584 35.56 2.44 11.36
C PRO A 584 36.67 2.95 10.44
N LYS A 585 36.49 4.10 9.79
CA LYS A 585 37.47 4.71 8.89
C LYS A 585 38.55 5.46 9.68
N SER A 586 38.13 6.31 10.60
CA SER A 586 39.03 7.13 11.43
C SER A 586 39.47 6.44 12.73
N HIS A 587 38.83 5.31 13.08
CA HIS A 587 39.01 4.59 14.34
C HIS A 587 38.75 5.46 15.58
N LYS A 588 37.76 6.36 15.49
CA LYS A 588 37.39 7.28 16.57
C LYS A 588 35.90 7.18 16.89
N SER A 589 35.56 7.63 18.09
CA SER A 589 34.18 7.87 18.49
C SER A 589 33.68 9.17 17.85
N GLN A 590 32.51 9.11 17.21
CA GLN A 590 31.89 10.27 16.57
C GLN A 590 30.52 10.54 17.19
N ALA A 591 30.27 11.79 17.58
CA ALA A 591 28.98 12.18 18.12
C ALA A 591 27.95 12.32 17.00
N VAL A 592 26.71 11.91 17.24
CA VAL A 592 25.60 12.12 16.32
C VAL A 592 25.11 13.57 16.45
N LYS A 593 25.22 14.35 15.36
CA LYS A 593 24.82 15.75 15.29
C LYS A 593 23.34 15.94 14.97
N GLU A 594 22.79 15.11 14.09
CA GLU A 594 21.39 15.20 13.62
C GLU A 594 20.86 13.78 13.36
N VAL A 595 19.58 13.54 13.63
CA VAL A 595 18.89 12.29 13.26
C VAL A 595 17.71 12.65 12.37
N ILE A 596 17.53 11.89 11.29
CA ILE A 596 16.36 11.96 10.40
C ILE A 596 15.66 10.61 10.37
N ALA A 597 14.33 10.64 10.29
CA ALA A 597 13.51 9.45 10.16
C ALA A 597 12.33 9.72 9.24
N GLY A 598 11.79 8.66 8.65
CA GLY A 598 10.55 8.75 7.89
C GLY A 598 10.21 7.44 7.21
N PRO A 599 8.98 7.32 6.68
CA PRO A 599 8.60 6.15 5.91
C PRO A 599 9.38 6.07 4.60
N GLU A 600 9.63 4.84 4.13
CA GLU A 600 10.19 4.58 2.81
C GLU A 600 9.16 3.96 1.88
N LYS A 601 8.90 4.66 0.77
CA LYS A 601 7.95 4.25 -0.26
C LYS A 601 8.62 3.41 -1.34
N ILE A 602 9.92 3.62 -1.57
CA ILE A 602 10.65 2.96 -2.66
C ILE A 602 11.26 1.66 -2.13
N PRO A 603 11.31 0.55 -2.91
CA PRO A 603 11.99 -0.66 -2.46
C PRO A 603 13.41 -0.38 -1.96
N MET A 604 13.74 -0.96 -0.81
CA MET A 604 15.08 -0.92 -0.25
C MET A 604 15.99 -1.89 -1.01
N ILE A 605 17.28 -1.84 -0.76
CA ILE A 605 18.30 -2.75 -1.29
C ILE A 605 18.90 -3.49 -0.10
N GLU A 606 18.93 -4.82 -0.19
CA GLU A 606 19.77 -5.65 0.67
C GLU A 606 21.11 -5.88 -0.04
N VAL A 607 22.18 -5.41 0.61
CA VAL A 607 23.57 -5.62 0.19
C VAL A 607 24.16 -6.70 1.08
N LYS A 608 24.63 -7.80 0.46
CA LYS A 608 25.32 -8.89 1.17
C LYS A 608 26.79 -8.92 0.83
N THR A 609 27.56 -9.30 1.84
CA THR A 609 28.95 -9.71 1.71
C THR A 609 29.10 -11.17 2.11
N ALA A 610 30.33 -11.68 2.29
CA ALA A 610 30.55 -13.06 2.73
C ALA A 610 29.97 -13.35 4.13
N SER A 611 29.97 -12.36 5.04
CA SER A 611 29.61 -12.56 6.45
C SER A 611 28.57 -11.58 6.98
N ARG A 612 28.15 -10.59 6.19
CA ARG A 612 27.33 -9.45 6.66
C ARG A 612 26.22 -9.13 5.67
N SER A 613 25.10 -8.60 6.15
CA SER A 613 23.96 -8.12 5.34
C SER A 613 23.48 -6.77 5.87
N LEU A 614 23.18 -5.84 4.95
CA LEU A 614 22.70 -4.50 5.26
C LEU A 614 21.53 -4.13 4.35
N THR A 615 20.39 -3.76 4.94
CA THR A 615 19.19 -3.30 4.23
C THR A 615 19.06 -1.79 4.35
N ILE A 616 19.08 -1.12 3.20
CA ILE A 616 19.21 0.33 3.09
C ILE A 616 18.48 0.84 1.85
N THR A 617 18.21 2.13 1.78
CA THR A 617 17.58 2.73 0.59
C THR A 617 18.56 2.98 -0.57
N ASN A 618 18.04 3.21 -1.77
CA ASN A 618 18.80 3.34 -3.03
C ASN A 618 19.92 4.40 -3.03
N GLY A 619 19.73 5.50 -2.29
CA GLY A 619 20.65 6.64 -2.28
C GLY A 619 21.81 6.54 -1.29
N HIS A 620 21.83 5.49 -0.45
CA HIS A 620 22.75 5.42 0.68
C HIS A 620 24.21 5.18 0.22
N PRO A 621 25.22 5.88 0.79
CA PRO A 621 26.57 5.91 0.23
C PRO A 621 27.49 4.79 0.76
N PHE A 622 28.28 4.20 -0.13
CA PHE A 622 29.31 3.19 0.19
C PHE A 622 30.67 3.62 -0.34
N LEU A 623 31.70 3.43 0.48
CA LEU A 623 33.07 3.54 0.01
C LEU A 623 33.51 2.24 -0.66
N THR A 624 33.86 2.32 -1.94
CA THR A 624 34.40 1.20 -2.71
C THR A 624 35.80 1.52 -3.20
N LYS A 625 36.50 0.52 -3.79
CA LYS A 625 37.75 0.79 -4.52
C LYS A 625 37.64 1.81 -5.65
N LYS A 626 36.44 2.06 -6.16
CA LYS A 626 36.17 3.02 -7.23
C LYS A 626 35.86 4.43 -6.67
N GLY A 627 35.87 4.59 -5.36
CA GLY A 627 35.41 5.80 -4.66
C GLY A 627 34.05 5.60 -4.00
N LEU A 628 33.49 6.71 -3.52
CA LEU A 628 32.18 6.77 -2.89
C LEU A 628 31.08 6.62 -3.95
N ILE A 629 30.17 5.67 -3.77
CA ILE A 629 29.06 5.44 -4.71
C ILE A 629 27.74 5.18 -3.97
N GLN A 630 26.61 5.34 -4.67
CA GLN A 630 25.29 5.06 -4.09
C GLN A 630 24.96 3.57 -4.12
N ALA A 631 24.14 3.10 -3.18
CA ALA A 631 23.66 1.72 -3.11
C ALA A 631 23.08 1.20 -4.43
N LYS A 632 22.27 2.01 -5.12
CA LYS A 632 21.68 1.65 -6.42
C LYS A 632 22.71 1.39 -7.53
N THR A 633 23.94 1.89 -7.36
CA THR A 633 25.04 1.71 -8.31
C THR A 633 25.95 0.54 -7.96
N LEU A 634 25.84 -0.02 -6.74
CA LEU A 634 26.56 -1.23 -6.37
C LEU A 634 26.16 -2.40 -7.26
N ARG A 635 27.14 -3.26 -7.54
CA ARG A 635 26.99 -4.50 -8.28
C ARG A 635 27.66 -5.63 -7.51
N MET A 636 27.19 -6.85 -7.74
CA MET A 636 27.90 -8.05 -7.30
C MET A 636 29.33 -8.03 -7.83
N GLY A 637 30.30 -8.31 -6.96
CA GLY A 637 31.73 -8.27 -7.27
C GLY A 637 32.42 -6.94 -7.01
N ASP A 638 31.68 -5.86 -6.70
CA ASP A 638 32.30 -4.63 -6.19
C ASP A 638 33.00 -4.90 -4.85
N ILE A 639 34.07 -4.15 -4.57
CA ILE A 639 34.88 -4.29 -3.36
C ILE A 639 34.62 -3.07 -2.46
N LEU A 640 33.96 -3.32 -1.33
CA LEU A 640 33.74 -2.35 -0.26
C LEU A 640 35.02 -2.20 0.55
N ILE A 641 35.33 -0.97 0.96
CA ILE A 641 36.39 -0.66 1.92
C ILE A 641 35.73 -0.53 3.29
N ASP A 642 36.18 -1.31 4.27
CA ASP A 642 35.63 -1.32 5.63
C ASP A 642 36.78 -1.14 6.64
N GLY A 643 37.08 0.12 6.95
CA GLY A 643 38.32 0.49 7.64
C GLY A 643 39.55 0.04 6.85
N SER A 644 40.31 -0.92 7.39
CA SER A 644 41.46 -1.55 6.72
C SER A 644 41.11 -2.83 5.97
N GLU A 645 39.88 -3.33 6.08
CA GLU A 645 39.43 -4.56 5.44
C GLU A 645 38.83 -4.27 4.05
N GLU A 646 38.97 -5.23 3.14
CA GLU A 646 38.31 -5.20 1.84
C GLU A 646 37.32 -6.35 1.76
N THR A 647 36.07 -6.05 1.43
CA THR A 647 35.01 -7.05 1.39
C THR A 647 34.29 -7.03 0.05
N VAL A 648 34.13 -8.21 -0.55
CA VAL A 648 33.45 -8.37 -1.84
C VAL A 648 31.93 -8.41 -1.63
N VAL A 649 31.20 -7.64 -2.42
CA VAL A 649 29.73 -7.70 -2.50
C VAL A 649 29.33 -9.00 -3.18
N THR A 650 28.61 -9.86 -2.46
CA THR A 650 28.14 -11.17 -2.92
C THR A 650 26.72 -11.13 -3.48
N SER A 651 25.90 -10.16 -3.05
CA SER A 651 24.54 -9.95 -3.55
C SER A 651 24.11 -8.49 -3.41
N VAL A 652 23.33 -8.01 -4.37
CA VAL A 652 22.60 -6.74 -4.30
C VAL A 652 21.18 -7.03 -4.78
N THR A 653 20.23 -7.11 -3.85
CA THR A 653 18.86 -7.53 -4.14
C THR A 653 17.86 -6.49 -3.65
N PRO A 654 16.91 -6.04 -4.49
CA PRO A 654 15.81 -5.22 -4.02
C PRO A 654 15.00 -5.97 -2.96
N VAL A 655 14.77 -5.33 -1.83
CA VAL A 655 13.81 -5.77 -0.80
C VAL A 655 12.52 -5.01 -1.05
N SER A 656 11.57 -5.73 -1.66
CA SER A 656 10.22 -5.22 -1.85
C SER A 656 9.49 -5.26 -0.52
N HIS A 657 9.06 -4.10 -0.02
CA HIS A 657 8.08 -3.99 1.07
C HIS A 657 6.63 -3.94 0.55
N TYR A 658 6.42 -4.29 -0.72
CA TYR A 658 5.10 -4.29 -1.34
C TYR A 658 4.37 -5.61 -1.11
N ASN A 659 3.54 -5.63 -0.06
CA ASN A 659 2.43 -6.57 0.17
C ASN A 659 1.37 -5.98 1.13
N GLY A 660 1.23 -4.65 1.21
CA GLY A 660 0.31 -4.02 2.18
C GLY A 660 0.84 -3.95 3.59
N GLU A 661 2.08 -4.38 3.75
CA GLU A 661 2.88 -4.06 4.91
C GLU A 661 3.06 -2.53 4.94
N GLN A 662 2.99 -1.98 6.15
CA GLN A 662 3.20 -0.58 6.41
C GLN A 662 4.55 -0.14 5.80
N GLU A 663 4.60 1.04 5.18
CA GLU A 663 5.85 1.63 4.67
C GLU A 663 6.92 1.54 5.77
N PRO A 664 8.03 0.82 5.54
CA PRO A 664 9.02 0.61 6.59
C PRO A 664 9.59 1.96 7.00
N GLU A 665 9.75 2.14 8.30
CA GLU A 665 10.44 3.31 8.82
C GLU A 665 11.94 3.17 8.57
N VAL A 666 12.55 4.22 8.03
CA VAL A 666 13.98 4.28 7.77
C VAL A 666 14.60 5.46 8.50
N TRP A 667 15.85 5.27 8.91
CA TRP A 667 16.57 6.19 9.77
C TRP A 667 17.91 6.57 9.15
N ASN A 668 18.35 7.81 9.28
CA ASN A 668 19.72 8.21 8.99
C ASN A 668 20.13 9.31 9.98
N PHE A 669 21.41 9.65 10.01
CA PHE A 669 21.94 10.65 10.90
C PHE A 669 23.11 11.38 10.25
N VAL A 670 23.45 12.55 10.79
CA VAL A 670 24.67 13.30 10.48
C VAL A 670 25.58 13.16 11.68
N LEU A 671 26.83 12.82 11.45
CA LEU A 671 27.86 12.83 12.46
C LEU A 671 28.42 14.24 12.64
N GLU A 672 28.79 14.60 13.86
CA GLU A 672 29.65 15.76 14.09
C GLU A 672 31.01 15.46 13.46
N GLY A 673 31.69 16.43 12.87
CA GLY A 673 32.91 16.17 12.10
C GLY A 673 33.37 17.41 11.35
N SER A 674 34.59 17.36 10.81
CA SER A 674 35.04 18.33 9.80
C SER A 674 34.38 18.03 8.45
N ASP A 675 34.60 18.87 7.43
CA ASP A 675 34.12 18.57 6.07
C ASP A 675 34.93 17.43 5.39
N ASP A 676 35.80 16.73 6.13
CA ASP A 676 36.54 15.56 5.65
C ASP A 676 35.63 14.32 5.67
N ALA A 677 35.53 13.65 4.52
CA ALA A 677 34.76 12.43 4.34
C ALA A 677 35.09 11.35 5.38
N ASP A 678 36.35 11.29 5.86
CA ASP A 678 36.80 10.27 6.83
C ASP A 678 36.11 10.41 8.21
N ASP A 679 35.54 11.56 8.55
CA ASP A 679 34.79 11.78 9.79
C ASP A 679 33.34 11.25 9.72
N HIS A 680 32.85 10.92 8.53
CA HIS A 680 31.43 10.71 8.24
C HIS A 680 31.04 9.25 7.93
N TYR A 681 31.84 8.28 8.38
CA TYR A 681 31.55 6.86 8.24
C TYR A 681 31.01 6.24 9.52
N VAL A 682 30.09 5.29 9.37
CA VAL A 682 29.48 4.52 10.46
C VAL A 682 29.61 3.03 10.16
N ASN A 683 29.72 2.21 11.21
CA ASN A 683 29.62 0.77 11.06
C ASN A 683 28.18 0.31 11.29
N ALA A 684 27.55 -0.22 10.24
CA ALA A 684 26.15 -0.68 10.23
C ALA A 684 26.08 -2.18 9.86
N ASN A 685 25.60 -3.02 10.78
CA ASN A 685 25.63 -4.49 10.68
C ASN A 685 27.02 -5.05 10.34
N GLY A 686 28.07 -4.41 10.82
CA GLY A 686 29.45 -4.77 10.52
C GLY A 686 29.96 -4.20 9.19
N VAL A 687 29.17 -3.44 8.43
CA VAL A 687 29.56 -2.87 7.13
C VAL A 687 29.78 -1.36 7.28
N MET A 688 30.95 -0.87 6.87
CA MET A 688 31.21 0.57 6.78
C MET A 688 30.41 1.22 5.66
N THR A 689 29.73 2.31 5.99
CA THR A 689 28.90 3.09 5.06
C THR A 689 28.84 4.54 5.53
N GLY A 690 28.50 5.46 4.64
CA GLY A 690 28.51 6.89 4.95
C GLY A 690 27.21 7.38 5.58
N ASP A 691 27.31 8.45 6.36
CA ASP A 691 26.18 9.12 6.98
C ASP A 691 25.41 10.03 5.97
N LEU A 692 24.49 10.86 6.47
CA LEU A 692 23.74 11.81 5.65
C LEU A 692 24.62 12.93 5.03
N PHE A 693 25.75 13.29 5.63
CA PHE A 693 26.67 14.30 5.08
C PHE A 693 27.29 13.80 3.77
N LEU A 694 27.90 12.61 3.79
CA LEU A 694 28.51 12.01 2.59
C LEU A 694 27.49 11.80 1.47
N GLN A 695 26.25 11.53 1.85
CA GLN A 695 25.19 11.38 0.88
C GLN A 695 24.83 12.70 0.16
N ARG A 696 24.84 13.82 0.89
CA ARG A 696 24.58 15.15 0.32
C ARG A 696 25.74 15.58 -0.59
N GLU A 697 26.97 15.33 -0.19
CA GLU A 697 28.17 15.59 -1.00
C GLU A 697 28.11 14.79 -2.32
N LEU A 698 27.84 13.48 -2.24
CA LEU A 698 27.71 12.63 -3.42
C LEU A 698 26.57 13.04 -4.35
N ALA A 699 25.51 13.65 -3.82
CA ALA A 699 24.41 14.18 -4.63
C ALA A 699 24.80 15.47 -5.38
N GLN A 700 25.65 16.31 -4.78
CA GLN A 700 26.12 17.55 -5.40
C GLN A 700 27.11 17.28 -6.54
N GLU A 701 27.97 16.25 -6.42
CA GLU A 701 28.90 15.89 -7.49
C GLU A 701 28.21 15.31 -8.75
N ALA A 702 26.97 14.83 -8.59
CA ALA A 702 26.19 14.24 -9.68
C ALA A 702 25.37 15.27 -10.48
N GLU A 703 25.24 16.50 -9.97
CA GLU A 703 24.60 17.64 -10.62
C GLU A 703 25.64 18.49 -11.36
#